data_AF-A0A353K1Z6-F1
#
_entry.id   AF-A0A353K1Z6-F1
#
_cell.length_a   1.000
_cell.length_b   1.000
_cell.length_c   1.000
_cell.angle_alpha   90.00
_cell.angle_beta   90.00
_cell.angle_gamma   90.00
#
_symmetry.space_group_name_H-M   'P 1'
#
loop_
_entity.id
_entity.type
_entity.pdbx_description
1 polymer ?
#
loop_
_entity_poly.entity_id
_entity_poly.type
_entity_poly.pdbx_seq_one_letter_code
_entity_poly.pdbx_strand_id
1 'polypeptide(L)'
;MNKRQIFNKLIAASLLTCFFAGAFPGYAKAAGSNLNQKVLYNKYIAKGINYTEKQVVDHDNGKKNRLNIVTADLNDNDVKVIFSKAKDKEKKAATLTDQIQREIFKGNNVVAGINADFFNMGTGFSTGPQISNGAIISCHEHRSEENIYPVFGIDKNNKPFIDNIHFNGKLTVLNQSDDTIDIDNVNREGYENSLILNTTQLNELNKIDFSNYAENGALTVVKGIKPPIMLGEEYEGVVESVGEGRSSVKIPEDGIVLASHGEKAEWVKAHLKQGDKIKIKLDYDKKDIKDAIGVYTCLVKDGRVLSNDEMVQNGANKSMVLARKSRAAIGITKDNKVIAITADAGNQGISDGVTFAEMAQMLKDMGAVYAAALDGGGSTQMNVKPCGEMDVKVVNSPSYGNQRALSNGILFASNAKRTNKLGSLEVCDDITIFKGSSYKFNLKGMDTNYNFVDLKDAPAKWELEGVSGTVDSKGQFTAGNASSGKVTATLDGIKASANVNVIDSLSSLGIQGSSLNLKKGDKYEFALNASNDSNVIISNSAAKWYVTGNIGTIDKNGCLTVNCEEGNGEVIARAGGKEAKITVNVSEKNGEESGNKYNEDNEAPSIYRFSPDYTIYGDEALISVKIKDNYSGIDANSIKVK
;
A
#
# COMPACT_ATOMS: atom_id res chain seq x y z
N MET A 1 43.15 54.68 -13.27
CA MET A 1 43.29 54.69 -14.75
C MET A 1 42.69 53.40 -15.28
N ASN A 2 41.51 53.48 -15.91
CA ASN A 2 41.25 53.23 -17.35
C ASN A 2 41.48 51.77 -17.80
N LYS A 3 40.73 51.17 -18.73
CA LYS A 3 39.41 51.33 -19.38
C LYS A 3 39.45 50.23 -20.47
N ARG A 4 38.39 49.42 -20.56
CA ARG A 4 37.79 48.83 -21.78
C ARG A 4 38.65 48.55 -23.04
N GLN A 5 38.54 47.28 -23.47
CA GLN A 5 38.22 46.79 -24.82
C GLN A 5 39.25 46.91 -25.96
N ILE A 6 39.73 45.75 -26.45
CA ILE A 6 39.81 45.42 -27.89
C ILE A 6 39.39 43.95 -28.10
N PHE A 7 38.51 43.76 -29.08
CA PHE A 7 37.85 42.55 -29.59
C PHE A 7 38.78 41.68 -30.47
N ASN A 8 38.68 40.34 -30.40
CA ASN A 8 38.07 39.50 -31.47
C ASN A 8 38.26 37.97 -31.29
N LYS A 9 37.10 37.28 -31.30
CA LYS A 9 36.75 35.99 -31.94
C LYS A 9 37.75 34.82 -31.91
N LEU A 10 37.37 33.78 -31.17
CA LEU A 10 37.29 32.42 -31.72
C LEU A 10 36.19 31.63 -31.00
N ILE A 11 35.21 31.22 -31.79
CA ILE A 11 34.09 30.36 -31.41
C ILE A 11 34.62 28.94 -31.28
N ALA A 12 34.51 28.35 -30.10
CA ALA A 12 34.51 26.91 -29.92
C ALA A 12 33.43 26.57 -28.90
N ALA A 13 32.31 26.05 -29.41
CA ALA A 13 31.19 25.59 -28.62
C ALA A 13 31.61 24.34 -27.82
N SER A 14 31.81 24.51 -26.52
CA SER A 14 31.85 23.39 -25.57
C SER A 14 30.46 23.25 -24.94
N LEU A 15 29.69 22.31 -25.48
CA LEU A 15 28.49 21.74 -24.85
C LEU A 15 28.86 21.24 -23.45
N LEU A 16 28.45 22.00 -22.44
CA LEU A 16 28.56 21.62 -21.04
C LEU A 16 27.45 20.59 -20.76
N THR A 17 27.75 19.31 -20.96
CA THR A 17 26.96 18.20 -20.44
C THR A 17 27.06 18.19 -18.92
N CYS A 18 26.13 18.86 -18.25
CA CYS A 18 25.90 18.72 -16.81
C CYS A 18 25.41 17.30 -16.51
N PHE A 19 26.34 16.37 -16.32
CA PHE A 19 26.08 15.16 -15.54
C PHE A 19 25.82 15.61 -14.10
N PHE A 20 24.55 15.69 -13.69
CA PHE A 20 24.20 15.57 -12.27
C PHE A 20 24.41 14.09 -11.88
N ALA A 21 25.67 13.70 -11.71
CA ALA A 21 26.00 12.61 -10.83
C ALA A 21 25.78 13.13 -9.42
N GLY A 22 24.59 12.85 -8.86
CA GLY A 22 24.38 12.97 -7.42
C GLY A 22 25.38 12.06 -6.73
N ALA A 23 26.50 12.63 -6.28
CA ALA A 23 27.45 11.97 -5.43
C ALA A 23 26.75 11.68 -4.11
N PHE A 24 26.22 10.46 -3.97
CA PHE A 24 25.94 9.91 -2.65
C PHE A 24 27.29 9.82 -1.93
N PRO A 25 27.46 10.41 -0.74
CA PRO A 25 28.64 10.14 0.06
C PRO A 25 28.69 8.63 0.29
N GLY A 26 29.76 8.01 -0.20
CA GLY A 26 30.05 6.61 0.08
C GLY A 26 29.98 6.40 1.58
N TYR A 27 29.11 5.49 2.01
CA TYR A 27 29.03 5.07 3.40
C TYR A 27 30.41 4.57 3.82
N ALA A 28 31.10 5.36 4.64
CA ALA A 28 32.18 4.85 5.45
C ALA A 28 31.60 3.69 6.27
N LYS A 29 32.22 2.52 6.16
CA LYS A 29 31.83 1.29 6.84
C LYS A 29 31.89 1.54 8.35
N ALA A 30 30.74 1.84 8.96
CA ALA A 30 30.61 1.83 10.41
C ALA A 30 30.89 0.39 10.87
N ALA A 31 31.79 0.24 11.85
CA ALA A 31 32.00 -1.04 12.50
C ALA A 31 30.71 -1.43 13.22
N GLY A 32 30.10 -2.55 12.82
CA GLY A 32 29.02 -3.20 13.57
C GLY A 32 27.68 -3.39 12.85
N SER A 33 27.67 -4.07 11.70
CA SER A 33 26.57 -5.00 11.36
C SER A 33 27.05 -6.02 10.32
N ASN A 34 26.92 -7.30 10.64
CA ASN A 34 27.24 -8.44 9.76
C ASN A 34 26.07 -8.69 8.78
N LEU A 35 25.58 -7.63 8.12
CA LEU A 35 24.43 -7.72 7.21
C LEU A 35 24.90 -7.62 5.75
N ASN A 36 24.55 -8.62 4.94
CA ASN A 36 24.63 -8.50 3.48
C ASN A 36 23.33 -7.89 2.95
N GLN A 37 23.43 -6.78 2.22
CA GLN A 37 22.26 -6.08 1.66
C GLN A 37 22.34 -6.10 0.13
N LYS A 38 21.29 -6.62 -0.51
CA LYS A 38 21.07 -6.51 -1.95
C LYS A 38 19.88 -5.60 -2.20
N VAL A 39 20.13 -4.46 -2.87
CA VAL A 39 19.04 -3.62 -3.40
C VAL A 39 18.46 -4.32 -4.62
N LEU A 40 17.15 -4.53 -4.60
CA LEU A 40 16.42 -5.23 -5.66
C LEU A 40 15.69 -4.23 -6.56
N TYR A 41 15.18 -3.15 -5.96
CA TYR A 41 14.53 -2.06 -6.65
C TYR A 41 14.89 -0.74 -5.95
N ASN A 42 15.12 0.33 -6.71
CA ASN A 42 15.33 1.66 -6.15
C ASN A 42 15.01 2.74 -7.18
N LYS A 43 13.85 3.39 -7.04
CA LYS A 43 13.38 4.39 -7.99
C LYS A 43 12.52 5.46 -7.31
N TYR A 44 12.60 6.66 -7.86
CA TYR A 44 11.63 7.71 -7.59
C TYR A 44 10.29 7.35 -8.24
N ILE A 45 9.26 7.31 -7.42
CA ILE A 45 7.85 7.05 -7.81
C ILE A 45 7.05 8.35 -7.93
N ALA A 46 7.61 9.44 -7.38
CA ALA A 46 7.25 10.82 -7.65
C ALA A 46 8.46 11.71 -7.31
N LYS A 47 8.45 12.96 -7.74
CA LYS A 47 9.41 13.96 -7.26
C LYS A 47 9.33 14.04 -5.71
N GLY A 48 10.48 13.89 -5.06
CA GLY A 48 10.59 13.88 -3.59
C GLY A 48 10.14 12.57 -2.91
N ILE A 49 9.69 11.54 -3.65
CA ILE A 49 9.24 10.26 -3.10
C ILE A 49 9.95 9.10 -3.80
N ASN A 50 10.72 8.33 -3.03
CA ASN A 50 11.51 7.20 -3.52
C ASN A 50 11.03 5.89 -2.90
N TYR A 51 10.93 4.85 -3.73
CA TYR A 51 10.68 3.48 -3.32
C TYR A 51 11.93 2.63 -3.47
N THR A 52 12.25 1.84 -2.43
CA THR A 52 13.36 0.90 -2.42
C THR A 52 12.89 -0.46 -1.90
N GLU A 53 13.22 -1.51 -2.64
CA GLU A 53 13.09 -2.90 -2.21
C GLU A 53 14.47 -3.48 -1.92
N LYS A 54 14.63 -4.15 -0.77
CA LYS A 54 15.90 -4.75 -0.37
C LYS A 54 15.72 -6.18 0.12
N GLN A 55 16.68 -7.03 -0.21
CA GLN A 55 16.92 -8.27 0.51
C GLN A 55 18.08 -8.04 1.49
N VAL A 56 17.84 -8.28 2.77
CA VAL A 56 18.87 -8.27 3.81
C VAL A 56 19.10 -9.71 4.27
N VAL A 57 20.35 -10.11 4.42
CA VAL A 57 20.74 -11.40 4.99
C VAL A 57 21.66 -11.14 6.17
N ASP A 58 21.28 -11.66 7.33
CA ASP A 58 22.10 -11.64 8.54
C ASP A 58 23.13 -12.77 8.46
N HIS A 59 24.42 -12.44 8.46
CA HIS A 59 25.48 -13.45 8.39
C HIS A 59 25.60 -14.29 9.66
N ASP A 60 25.20 -13.76 10.82
CA ASP A 60 25.43 -14.44 12.10
C ASP A 60 24.43 -15.59 12.32
N ASN A 61 23.24 -15.50 11.72
CA ASN A 61 22.18 -16.50 11.86
C ASN A 61 21.54 -16.96 10.53
N GLY A 62 22.00 -16.43 9.39
CA GLY A 62 21.52 -16.78 8.05
C GLY A 62 20.12 -16.26 7.70
N LYS A 63 19.46 -15.51 8.60
CA LYS A 63 18.09 -15.05 8.40
C LYS A 63 17.99 -14.05 7.27
N LYS A 64 16.93 -14.16 6.49
CA LYS A 64 16.64 -13.34 5.32
C LYS A 64 15.47 -12.43 5.63
N ASN A 65 15.56 -11.15 5.26
CA ASN A 65 14.47 -10.19 5.41
C ASN A 65 14.24 -9.45 4.09
N ARG A 66 13.00 -9.50 3.58
CA ARG A 66 12.54 -8.68 2.47
C ARG A 66 11.95 -7.39 3.02
N LEU A 67 12.52 -6.25 2.61
CA LEU A 67 12.15 -4.92 3.07
C LEU A 67 11.60 -4.09 1.91
N ASN A 68 10.51 -3.37 2.15
CA ASN A 68 9.93 -2.39 1.24
C ASN A 68 9.95 -1.04 1.93
N ILE A 69 10.56 -0.03 1.31
CA ILE A 69 10.87 1.24 1.96
C ILE A 69 10.41 2.38 1.05
N VAL A 70 9.59 3.28 1.58
CA VAL A 70 9.24 4.55 0.96
C VAL A 70 9.89 5.68 1.74
N THR A 71 10.66 6.52 1.07
CA THR A 71 11.19 7.77 1.64
C THR A 71 10.51 8.96 0.98
N ALA A 72 9.96 9.87 1.78
CA ALA A 72 9.29 11.08 1.32
C ALA A 72 9.97 12.32 1.91
N ASP A 73 10.41 13.25 1.06
CA ASP A 73 11.08 14.50 1.45
C ASP A 73 10.05 15.62 1.63
N LEU A 74 9.76 15.96 2.88
CA LEU A 74 8.76 17.00 3.20
C LEU A 74 9.30 18.42 3.07
N ASN A 75 10.56 18.61 2.63
CA ASN A 75 11.02 19.92 2.16
C ASN A 75 10.57 20.23 0.73
N ASP A 76 10.15 19.22 -0.03
CA ASP A 76 9.50 19.44 -1.33
C ASP A 76 8.02 19.75 -1.12
N ASN A 77 7.60 20.96 -1.52
CA ASN A 77 6.22 21.43 -1.36
C ASN A 77 5.21 20.62 -2.18
N ASP A 78 5.67 19.83 -3.16
CA ASP A 78 4.82 18.93 -3.92
C ASP A 78 4.49 17.65 -3.14
N VAL A 79 5.27 17.29 -2.11
CA VAL A 79 5.07 16.06 -1.32
C VAL A 79 4.03 16.29 -0.23
N LYS A 80 2.99 15.44 -0.21
CA LYS A 80 1.91 15.48 0.78
C LYS A 80 1.80 14.14 1.48
N VAL A 81 1.65 14.19 2.81
CA VAL A 81 1.22 13.03 3.61
C VAL A 81 -0.28 13.15 3.86
N ILE A 82 -1.01 12.05 3.69
CA ILE A 82 -2.46 11.97 3.89
C ILE A 82 -2.74 10.84 4.89
N PHE A 83 -3.49 11.12 5.94
CA PHE A 83 -3.96 10.09 6.87
C PHE A 83 -5.36 9.66 6.48
N SER A 84 -5.48 8.47 5.90
CA SER A 84 -6.75 7.93 5.44
C SER A 84 -7.44 7.18 6.58
N LYS A 85 -8.76 7.36 6.72
CA LYS A 85 -9.61 6.57 7.63
C LYS A 85 -10.55 5.70 6.82
N ALA A 86 -10.76 4.44 7.15
CA ALA A 86 -11.63 3.55 6.39
C ALA A 86 -13.03 4.15 6.20
N LYS A 87 -13.40 4.38 4.94
CA LYS A 87 -14.66 5.03 4.55
C LYS A 87 -14.95 6.37 5.22
N ASP A 88 -13.91 7.06 5.71
CA ASP A 88 -14.00 8.30 6.49
C ASP A 88 -14.87 8.16 7.75
N LYS A 89 -14.93 6.93 8.31
CA LYS A 89 -15.71 6.60 9.53
C LYS A 89 -14.84 5.90 10.56
N GLU A 90 -15.14 6.15 11.83
CA GLU A 90 -14.43 5.54 12.94
C GLU A 90 -14.70 4.05 13.08
N LYS A 91 -15.96 3.63 13.09
CA LYS A 91 -16.40 2.22 13.18
C LYS A 91 -16.40 1.52 11.82
N LYS A 92 -15.27 1.56 11.11
CA LYS A 92 -15.10 0.88 9.81
C LYS A 92 -13.68 0.38 9.59
N ALA A 93 -13.60 -0.63 8.74
CA ALA A 93 -12.35 -1.13 8.18
C ALA A 93 -12.50 -1.32 6.66
N ALA A 94 -11.41 -1.10 5.93
CA ALA A 94 -11.30 -1.32 4.49
C ALA A 94 -9.84 -1.63 4.14
N THR A 95 -9.58 -2.34 3.04
CA THR A 95 -8.20 -2.62 2.64
C THR A 95 -7.45 -1.32 2.39
N LEU A 96 -6.12 -1.30 2.58
CA LEU A 96 -5.33 -0.10 2.29
C LEU A 96 -5.48 0.31 0.81
N THR A 97 -5.59 -0.66 -0.09
CA THR A 97 -5.86 -0.41 -1.52
C THR A 97 -7.18 0.33 -1.72
N ASP A 98 -8.28 -0.11 -1.09
CA ASP A 98 -9.58 0.59 -1.18
C ASP A 98 -9.50 2.01 -0.62
N GLN A 99 -8.74 2.20 0.47
CA GLN A 99 -8.53 3.52 1.05
C GLN A 99 -7.73 4.44 0.13
N ILE A 100 -6.67 3.93 -0.52
CA ILE A 100 -5.91 4.69 -1.51
C ILE A 100 -6.79 5.06 -2.70
N GLN A 101 -7.54 4.10 -3.24
CA GLN A 101 -8.43 4.37 -4.37
C GLN A 101 -9.48 5.42 -4.04
N ARG A 102 -10.02 5.42 -2.82
CA ARG A 102 -10.92 6.49 -2.35
C ARG A 102 -10.24 7.86 -2.35
N GLU A 103 -9.00 7.95 -1.86
CA GLU A 103 -8.26 9.22 -1.86
C GLU A 103 -7.85 9.68 -3.27
N ILE A 104 -7.57 8.75 -4.19
CA ILE A 104 -7.37 9.03 -5.61
C ILE A 104 -8.65 9.59 -6.23
N PHE A 105 -9.80 8.98 -5.95
CA PHE A 105 -11.10 9.46 -6.42
C PHE A 105 -11.46 10.87 -5.89
N LYS A 106 -10.97 11.22 -4.69
CA LYS A 106 -11.06 12.59 -4.14
C LYS A 106 -10.10 13.59 -4.82
N GLY A 107 -9.32 13.15 -5.81
CA GLY A 107 -8.39 13.99 -6.57
C GLY A 107 -6.96 14.04 -6.02
N ASN A 108 -6.61 13.22 -5.02
CA ASN A 108 -5.22 13.16 -4.55
C ASN A 108 -4.38 12.23 -5.44
N ASN A 109 -3.24 12.69 -5.94
CA ASN A 109 -2.30 11.83 -6.67
C ASN A 109 -1.45 11.00 -5.70
N VAL A 110 -2.07 9.99 -5.09
CA VAL A 110 -1.42 9.04 -4.18
C VAL A 110 -0.46 8.15 -4.97
N VAL A 111 0.79 8.05 -4.51
CA VAL A 111 1.83 7.23 -5.15
C VAL A 111 2.34 6.12 -4.24
N ALA A 112 2.09 6.20 -2.94
CA ALA A 112 2.37 5.11 -2.02
C ALA A 112 1.47 5.18 -0.78
N GLY A 113 1.41 4.09 -0.03
CA GLY A 113 0.78 4.05 1.29
C GLY A 113 1.25 2.87 2.13
N ILE A 114 1.12 3.01 3.44
CA ILE A 114 1.39 1.99 4.44
C ILE A 114 0.23 1.93 5.45
N ASN A 115 -0.03 0.75 6.03
CA ASN A 115 -0.97 0.63 7.15
C ASN A 115 -0.47 1.44 8.36
N ALA A 116 -1.36 1.80 9.30
CA ALA A 116 -0.99 2.65 10.43
C ALA A 116 -1.31 2.00 11.79
N ASP A 117 -2.46 2.32 12.36
CA ASP A 117 -2.75 2.11 13.77
C ASP A 117 -3.19 0.67 14.10
N PHE A 118 -3.05 0.30 15.37
CA PHE A 118 -3.78 -0.84 15.93
C PHE A 118 -5.27 -0.54 15.93
N PHE A 119 -6.08 -1.59 15.88
CA PHE A 119 -7.53 -1.45 15.83
C PHE A 119 -8.25 -2.72 16.30
N ASN A 120 -9.48 -2.55 16.76
CA ASN A 120 -10.38 -3.66 17.01
C ASN A 120 -10.92 -4.19 15.68
N MET A 121 -10.51 -5.39 15.29
CA MET A 121 -10.90 -6.00 14.00
C MET A 121 -12.41 -6.31 13.88
N GLY A 122 -13.13 -6.43 15.01
CA GLY A 122 -14.57 -6.68 15.00
C GLY A 122 -15.40 -5.42 14.73
N THR A 123 -14.95 -4.26 15.21
CA THR A 123 -15.71 -2.99 15.12
C THR A 123 -15.10 -1.98 14.15
N GLY A 124 -13.79 -2.05 13.90
CA GLY A 124 -13.02 -1.10 13.11
C GLY A 124 -12.44 0.08 13.89
N PHE A 125 -12.73 0.22 15.20
CA PHE A 125 -12.19 1.29 16.03
C PHE A 125 -10.67 1.26 16.07
N SER A 126 -10.02 2.40 15.81
CA SER A 126 -8.57 2.52 16.01
C SER A 126 -8.23 2.69 17.48
N THR A 127 -7.03 2.24 17.87
CA THR A 127 -6.50 2.38 19.25
C THR A 127 -6.10 3.82 19.53
N GLY A 128 -5.37 4.45 18.61
CA GLY A 128 -4.99 5.85 18.70
C GLY A 128 -5.99 6.80 18.04
N PRO A 129 -5.71 8.11 18.14
CA PRO A 129 -6.56 9.17 17.65
C PRO A 129 -6.32 9.33 16.15
N GLN A 130 -7.23 10.06 15.51
CA GLN A 130 -7.01 10.56 14.17
C GLN A 130 -7.43 12.01 14.06
N ILE A 131 -6.50 12.83 13.59
CA ILE A 131 -6.70 14.22 13.20
C ILE A 131 -6.35 14.32 11.72
N SER A 132 -7.23 14.93 10.93
CA SER A 132 -7.02 15.07 9.48
C SER A 132 -7.44 16.46 9.02
N ASN A 133 -6.49 17.20 8.42
CA ASN A 133 -6.61 18.60 8.03
C ASN A 133 -7.10 19.51 9.18
N GLY A 134 -6.64 19.27 10.41
CA GLY A 134 -7.03 20.00 11.62
C GLY A 134 -8.37 19.57 12.21
N ALA A 135 -9.12 18.68 11.56
CA ALA A 135 -10.36 18.12 12.08
C ALA A 135 -10.08 16.92 13.00
N ILE A 136 -10.71 16.89 14.16
CA ILE A 136 -10.71 15.73 15.04
C ILE A 136 -11.68 14.69 14.47
N ILE A 137 -11.15 13.53 14.09
CA ILE A 137 -11.95 12.39 13.65
C ILE A 137 -12.28 11.51 14.86
N SER A 138 -11.29 11.26 15.73
CA SER A 138 -11.44 10.50 16.97
C SER A 138 -10.26 10.75 17.92
N CYS A 139 -10.44 10.55 19.23
CA CYS A 139 -9.34 10.57 20.20
C CYS A 139 -8.85 9.14 20.52
N HIS A 140 -8.03 8.91 21.55
CA HIS A 140 -7.54 7.55 21.89
C HIS A 140 -8.67 6.59 22.32
N GLU A 141 -8.43 5.28 22.27
CA GLU A 141 -9.30 4.23 22.84
C GLU A 141 -9.26 4.16 24.36
N HIS A 142 -8.34 4.89 24.97
CA HIS A 142 -8.28 5.17 26.40
C HIS A 142 -8.56 6.65 26.65
N ARG A 143 -8.83 7.01 27.91
CA ARG A 143 -8.90 8.41 28.32
C ARG A 143 -7.53 9.07 28.20
N SER A 144 -7.55 10.40 28.12
CA SER A 144 -6.34 11.20 27.91
C SER A 144 -5.27 10.93 28.97
N GLU A 145 -5.64 10.92 30.26
CA GLU A 145 -4.70 10.65 31.37
C GLU A 145 -4.13 9.22 31.40
N GLU A 146 -4.75 8.28 30.69
CA GLU A 146 -4.34 6.87 30.61
C GLU A 146 -3.53 6.58 29.33
N ASN A 147 -3.39 7.58 28.45
CA ASN A 147 -2.79 7.36 27.15
C ASN A 147 -1.28 7.19 27.22
N ILE A 148 -0.81 6.02 26.77
CA ILE A 148 0.61 5.66 26.71
C ILE A 148 1.11 5.52 25.27
N TYR A 149 0.21 5.52 24.28
CA TYR A 149 0.56 5.27 22.88
C TYR A 149 0.90 6.57 22.14
N PRO A 150 2.01 6.61 21.39
CA PRO A 150 2.38 7.79 20.63
C PRO A 150 1.52 7.92 19.37
N VAL A 151 1.62 9.09 18.73
CA VAL A 151 1.11 9.35 17.38
C VAL A 151 2.26 9.64 16.43
N PHE A 152 2.04 9.40 15.14
CA PHE A 152 2.77 10.06 14.08
C PHE A 152 1.92 11.23 13.57
N GLY A 153 2.52 12.41 13.42
CA GLY A 153 1.79 13.60 12.98
C GLY A 153 2.60 14.51 12.10
N ILE A 154 1.89 15.44 11.45
CA ILE A 154 2.45 16.55 10.67
C ILE A 154 1.94 17.84 11.32
N ASP A 155 2.84 18.78 11.59
CA ASP A 155 2.46 20.09 12.11
C ASP A 155 2.02 21.06 10.99
N LYS A 156 1.55 22.24 11.36
CA LYS A 156 1.13 23.30 10.43
C LYS A 156 2.27 23.83 9.53
N ASN A 157 3.53 23.55 9.88
CA ASN A 157 4.74 23.93 9.14
C ASN A 157 5.30 22.79 8.27
N ASN A 158 4.54 21.71 8.07
CA ASN A 158 4.95 20.51 7.33
C ASN A 158 6.17 19.79 7.96
N LYS A 159 6.31 19.88 9.29
CA LYS A 159 7.29 19.12 10.06
C LYS A 159 6.64 17.86 10.64
N PRO A 160 7.19 16.67 10.37
CA PRO A 160 6.70 15.45 10.96
C PRO A 160 7.18 15.34 12.41
N PHE A 161 6.36 14.70 13.25
CA PHE A 161 6.71 14.40 14.63
C PHE A 161 6.21 13.01 15.04
N ILE A 162 6.86 12.43 16.05
CA ILE A 162 6.36 11.29 16.81
C ILE A 162 6.34 11.72 18.27
N ASP A 163 5.18 11.69 18.89
CA ASP A 163 4.98 12.24 20.23
C ASP A 163 3.80 11.60 20.94
N ASN A 164 3.74 11.74 22.25
CA ASN A 164 2.53 11.44 23.03
C ASN A 164 1.71 12.73 23.13
N ILE A 165 0.43 12.67 22.77
CA ILE A 165 -0.48 13.82 22.83
C ILE A 165 -1.66 13.50 23.76
N HIS A 166 -2.13 14.52 24.46
CA HIS A 166 -3.19 14.43 25.45
C HIS A 166 -4.34 15.34 25.04
N PHE A 167 -5.51 14.75 24.89
CA PHE A 167 -6.74 15.45 24.54
C PHE A 167 -7.22 16.32 25.70
N ASN A 168 -7.68 17.53 25.37
CA ASN A 168 -8.29 18.48 26.29
C ASN A 168 -9.59 18.99 25.67
N GLY A 169 -10.73 18.49 26.15
CA GLY A 169 -12.05 18.91 25.70
C GLY A 169 -12.81 19.60 26.82
N LYS A 170 -13.49 20.70 26.51
CA LYS A 170 -14.31 21.43 27.48
C LYS A 170 -15.68 21.77 26.93
N LEU A 171 -16.71 21.57 27.75
CA LEU A 171 -18.06 22.08 27.57
C LEU A 171 -18.31 23.21 28.59
N THR A 172 -18.97 24.27 28.14
CA THR A 172 -19.42 25.40 28.98
C THR A 172 -20.88 25.66 28.70
N VAL A 173 -21.71 25.71 29.74
CA VAL A 173 -23.10 26.15 29.64
C VAL A 173 -23.11 27.68 29.67
N LEU A 174 -23.64 28.32 28.64
CA LEU A 174 -23.68 29.78 28.53
C LEU A 174 -24.85 30.33 29.35
N ASN A 175 -24.73 30.22 30.67
CA ASN A 175 -25.68 30.69 31.67
C ASN A 175 -25.01 31.75 32.58
N GLN A 176 -25.65 32.19 33.66
CA GLN A 176 -25.05 33.21 34.56
C GLN A 176 -23.87 32.69 35.39
N SER A 177 -23.75 31.37 35.54
CA SER A 177 -22.71 30.71 36.35
C SER A 177 -21.53 30.23 35.51
N ASP A 178 -21.65 30.22 34.18
CA ASP A 178 -20.72 29.62 33.21
C ASP A 178 -20.26 28.21 33.63
N ASP A 179 -21.21 27.35 34.00
CA ASP A 179 -20.91 26.00 34.49
C ASP A 179 -20.12 25.20 33.45
N THR A 180 -19.08 24.49 33.87
CA THR A 180 -18.19 23.76 32.95
C THR A 180 -17.96 22.31 33.33
N ILE A 181 -17.75 21.48 32.32
CA ILE A 181 -17.37 20.07 32.46
C ILE A 181 -16.40 19.67 31.35
N ASP A 182 -15.48 18.75 31.66
CA ASP A 182 -14.56 18.22 30.66
C ASP A 182 -15.27 17.21 29.74
N ILE A 183 -14.98 17.32 28.45
CA ILE A 183 -15.30 16.31 27.43
C ILE A 183 -14.09 15.38 27.36
N ASP A 184 -14.31 14.11 27.65
CA ASP A 184 -13.22 13.16 27.87
C ASP A 184 -12.74 12.51 26.56
N ASN A 185 -13.60 12.43 25.54
CA ASN A 185 -13.25 11.78 24.27
C ASN A 185 -14.14 12.21 23.08
N VAL A 186 -13.75 11.84 21.86
CA VAL A 186 -14.50 12.07 20.62
C VAL A 186 -14.66 10.77 19.83
N ASN A 187 -15.89 10.49 19.38
CA ASN A 187 -16.24 9.34 18.53
C ASN A 187 -15.75 8.01 19.10
N ARG A 188 -16.13 7.74 20.35
CA ARG A 188 -15.86 6.49 21.07
C ARG A 188 -17.12 5.98 21.76
N GLU A 189 -17.07 4.74 22.24
CA GLU A 189 -18.17 4.09 22.94
C GLU A 189 -17.68 3.29 24.15
N GLY A 190 -18.60 2.92 25.03
CA GLY A 190 -18.34 1.93 26.09
C GLY A 190 -17.64 2.45 27.35
N TYR A 191 -17.43 3.76 27.50
CA TYR A 191 -16.83 4.31 28.71
C TYR A 191 -17.87 4.59 29.79
N GLU A 192 -17.62 4.08 30.99
CA GLU A 192 -18.32 4.50 32.21
C GLU A 192 -17.80 5.88 32.67
N ASN A 193 -18.54 6.55 33.58
CA ASN A 193 -18.17 7.84 34.20
C ASN A 193 -17.57 8.89 33.24
N SER A 194 -18.13 9.04 32.03
CA SER A 194 -17.52 9.81 30.95
C SER A 194 -18.50 10.73 30.24
N LEU A 195 -17.96 11.72 29.52
CA LEU A 195 -18.66 12.57 28.56
C LEU A 195 -17.96 12.49 27.20
N ILE A 196 -18.60 11.86 26.22
CA ILE A 196 -18.05 11.65 24.87
C ILE A 196 -18.81 12.49 23.86
N LEU A 197 -18.10 13.30 23.09
CA LEU A 197 -18.67 14.01 21.95
C LEU A 197 -18.68 13.12 20.71
N ASN A 198 -19.83 13.00 20.06
CA ASN A 198 -19.98 12.18 18.86
C ASN A 198 -20.49 13.01 17.69
N THR A 199 -19.86 12.81 16.54
CA THR A 199 -20.19 13.42 15.26
C THR A 199 -20.64 12.35 14.28
N THR A 200 -21.10 12.77 13.10
CA THR A 200 -21.43 11.85 12.01
C THR A 200 -20.23 11.01 11.54
N GLN A 201 -19.00 11.34 11.92
CA GLN A 201 -17.81 10.53 11.59
C GLN A 201 -17.74 9.21 12.38
N LEU A 202 -18.56 9.00 13.42
CA LEU A 202 -18.55 7.76 14.19
C LEU A 202 -18.85 6.51 13.34
N ASN A 203 -19.93 6.53 12.54
CA ASN A 203 -20.34 5.39 11.73
C ASN A 203 -21.21 5.80 10.52
N GLU A 204 -21.46 4.86 9.60
CA GLU A 204 -22.25 5.09 8.38
C GLU A 204 -23.73 5.38 8.64
N LEU A 205 -24.27 4.98 9.81
CA LEU A 205 -25.67 5.20 10.15
C LEU A 205 -25.92 6.60 10.73
N ASN A 206 -24.85 7.36 11.00
CA ASN A 206 -24.90 8.64 11.71
C ASN A 206 -25.74 8.52 12.99
N LYS A 207 -25.50 7.47 13.77
CA LYS A 207 -26.35 7.08 14.91
C LYS A 207 -25.51 6.59 16.08
N ILE A 208 -25.89 6.97 17.30
CA ILE A 208 -25.42 6.34 18.54
C ILE A 208 -26.28 5.12 18.83
N ASP A 209 -25.63 4.00 19.16
CA ASP A 209 -26.30 2.74 19.56
C ASP A 209 -25.52 2.11 20.72
N PHE A 210 -25.58 2.77 21.88
CA PHE A 210 -24.85 2.40 23.08
C PHE A 210 -25.86 1.86 24.10
N SER A 211 -26.16 0.57 24.01
CA SER A 211 -27.16 -0.08 24.86
C SER A 211 -26.90 0.11 26.35
N ASN A 212 -25.63 0.17 26.76
CA ASN A 212 -25.21 0.40 28.13
C ASN A 212 -25.49 1.83 28.65
N TYR A 213 -25.79 2.81 27.79
CA TYR A 213 -26.10 4.18 28.21
C TYR A 213 -27.58 4.39 28.58
N ALA A 214 -28.45 3.40 28.34
CA ALA A 214 -29.84 3.45 28.80
C ALA A 214 -29.93 3.38 30.33
N GLU A 215 -28.96 2.74 30.98
CA GLU A 215 -28.85 2.70 32.44
C GLU A 215 -27.74 3.67 32.84
N ASN A 216 -28.04 4.65 33.71
CA ASN A 216 -27.07 5.64 34.21
C ASN A 216 -26.41 6.54 33.14
N GLY A 217 -27.05 6.75 32.00
CA GLY A 217 -26.57 7.64 30.95
C GLY A 217 -27.60 8.62 30.40
N ALA A 218 -27.11 9.55 29.58
CA ALA A 218 -27.93 10.48 28.80
C ALA A 218 -27.28 10.74 27.43
N LEU A 219 -28.10 10.73 26.38
CA LEU A 219 -27.71 11.04 25.00
C LEU A 219 -28.24 12.42 24.61
N THR A 220 -27.43 13.45 24.86
CA THR A 220 -27.80 14.85 24.65
C THR A 220 -27.55 15.27 23.20
N VAL A 221 -28.61 15.67 22.50
CA VAL A 221 -28.54 16.17 21.12
C VAL A 221 -28.35 17.69 21.14
N VAL A 222 -27.35 18.17 20.41
CA VAL A 222 -27.03 19.60 20.29
C VAL A 222 -27.01 19.99 18.81
N LYS A 223 -27.70 21.09 18.49
CA LYS A 223 -27.80 21.67 17.14
C LYS A 223 -26.93 22.92 17.01
N GLY A 224 -26.52 23.26 15.79
CA GLY A 224 -25.71 24.45 15.48
C GLY A 224 -24.20 24.20 15.46
N ILE A 225 -23.74 23.05 15.96
CA ILE A 225 -22.33 22.65 15.94
C ILE A 225 -22.12 21.68 14.77
N LYS A 226 -21.81 22.22 13.59
CA LYS A 226 -21.67 21.42 12.36
C LYS A 226 -20.27 20.78 12.28
N PRO A 227 -20.14 19.43 12.17
CA PRO A 227 -18.86 18.78 11.89
C PRO A 227 -18.31 19.14 10.49
N PRO A 228 -16.98 19.03 10.27
CA PRO A 228 -15.97 18.55 11.21
C PRO A 228 -15.67 19.55 12.34
N ILE A 229 -15.30 19.02 13.50
CA ILE A 229 -14.84 19.82 14.65
C ILE A 229 -13.34 20.05 14.52
N MET A 230 -12.94 21.31 14.44
CA MET A 230 -11.56 21.74 14.21
C MET A 230 -10.84 21.98 15.54
N LEU A 231 -9.55 21.64 15.59
CA LEU A 231 -8.69 21.84 16.76
C LEU A 231 -8.63 23.32 17.18
N GLY A 232 -8.85 23.57 18.47
CA GLY A 232 -8.68 24.88 19.11
C GLY A 232 -9.81 25.88 18.84
N GLU A 233 -10.71 25.59 17.90
CA GLU A 233 -11.86 26.43 17.59
C GLU A 233 -12.96 26.29 18.66
N GLU A 234 -13.73 27.37 18.84
CA GLU A 234 -14.89 27.38 19.72
C GLU A 234 -16.18 27.24 18.90
N TYR A 235 -17.06 26.37 19.36
CA TYR A 235 -18.35 26.15 18.72
C TYR A 235 -19.47 26.39 19.72
N GLU A 236 -20.48 27.15 19.31
CA GLU A 236 -21.70 27.35 20.09
C GLU A 236 -22.86 26.57 19.49
N GLY A 237 -23.68 26.00 20.36
CA GLY A 237 -24.83 25.20 19.98
C GLY A 237 -25.98 25.33 20.96
N VAL A 238 -27.13 24.79 20.58
CA VAL A 238 -28.35 24.77 21.40
C VAL A 238 -28.72 23.32 21.69
N VAL A 239 -28.97 23.01 22.97
CA VAL A 239 -29.45 21.70 23.40
C VAL A 239 -30.87 21.47 22.87
N GLU A 240 -31.03 20.46 22.02
CA GLU A 240 -32.34 20.05 21.49
C GLU A 240 -33.02 19.09 22.47
N SER A 241 -32.28 18.13 23.03
CA SER A 241 -32.78 17.23 24.09
C SER A 241 -31.63 16.63 24.89
N VAL A 242 -31.83 16.30 26.17
CA VAL A 242 -30.83 15.64 27.02
C VAL A 242 -30.87 14.11 26.90
N GLY A 243 -32.04 13.54 26.62
CA GLY A 243 -32.18 12.14 26.24
C GLY A 243 -31.81 11.12 27.33
N GLU A 244 -32.34 11.30 28.54
CA GLU A 244 -32.15 10.36 29.66
C GLU A 244 -32.70 8.97 29.36
N GLY A 245 -31.96 7.93 29.73
CA GLY A 245 -32.39 6.54 29.57
C GLY A 245 -32.52 6.08 28.11
N ARG A 246 -31.98 6.83 27.14
CA ARG A 246 -31.97 6.45 25.72
C ARG A 246 -30.73 5.62 25.41
N SER A 247 -30.92 4.45 24.82
CA SER A 247 -29.83 3.61 24.29
C SER A 247 -29.37 4.03 22.89
N SER A 248 -30.17 4.80 22.16
CA SER A 248 -29.85 5.15 20.77
C SER A 248 -30.45 6.49 20.36
N VAL A 249 -29.73 7.23 19.53
CA VAL A 249 -30.19 8.49 18.93
C VAL A 249 -29.48 8.76 17.60
N LYS A 250 -30.17 9.40 16.66
CA LYS A 250 -29.54 9.87 15.41
C LYS A 250 -28.66 11.08 15.71
N ILE A 251 -27.46 11.10 15.13
CA ILE A 251 -26.57 12.25 15.14
C ILE A 251 -27.03 13.20 14.03
N PRO A 252 -27.42 14.44 14.36
CA PRO A 252 -27.86 15.41 13.36
C PRO A 252 -26.70 15.85 12.45
N GLU A 253 -26.99 16.13 11.17
CA GLU A 253 -25.98 16.63 10.21
C GLU A 253 -25.46 18.04 10.56
N ASP A 254 -26.30 18.84 11.22
CA ASP A 254 -26.04 20.19 11.69
C ASP A 254 -25.73 20.25 13.19
N GLY A 255 -25.23 19.15 13.77
CA GLY A 255 -25.01 19.06 15.20
C GLY A 255 -24.14 17.89 15.65
N ILE A 256 -24.19 17.65 16.96
CA ILE A 256 -23.44 16.61 17.65
C ILE A 256 -24.34 15.89 18.65
N VAL A 257 -23.86 14.76 19.18
CA VAL A 257 -24.44 14.09 20.34
C VAL A 257 -23.39 13.99 21.44
N LEU A 258 -23.72 14.45 22.63
CA LEU A 258 -22.93 14.24 23.85
C LEU A 258 -23.48 12.99 24.55
N ALA A 259 -22.71 11.92 24.54
CA ALA A 259 -23.02 10.70 25.29
C ALA A 259 -22.37 10.79 26.66
N SER A 260 -23.19 10.89 27.71
CA SER A 260 -22.74 11.00 29.10
C SER A 260 -23.12 9.76 29.89
N HIS A 261 -22.26 9.31 30.80
CA HIS A 261 -22.50 8.17 31.69
C HIS A 261 -22.02 8.45 33.12
N GLY A 262 -22.69 7.85 34.11
CA GLY A 262 -22.31 7.90 35.52
C GLY A 262 -22.34 9.33 36.07
N GLU A 263 -21.31 9.73 36.83
CA GLU A 263 -21.25 11.06 37.46
C GLU A 263 -21.36 12.22 36.45
N LYS A 264 -20.78 12.04 35.25
CA LYS A 264 -20.88 13.03 34.16
C LYS A 264 -22.32 13.13 33.61
N ALA A 265 -23.07 12.02 33.60
CA ALA A 265 -24.49 12.05 33.22
C ALA A 265 -25.34 12.77 34.27
N GLU A 266 -25.09 12.54 35.57
CA GLU A 266 -25.77 13.28 36.64
C GLU A 266 -25.50 14.78 36.57
N TRP A 267 -24.25 15.17 36.28
CA TRP A 267 -23.92 16.57 36.02
C TRP A 267 -24.69 17.12 34.81
N VAL A 268 -24.71 16.40 33.69
CA VAL A 268 -25.42 16.81 32.47
C VAL A 268 -26.91 17.01 32.73
N LYS A 269 -27.57 16.10 33.45
CA LYS A 269 -29.00 16.23 33.81
C LYS A 269 -29.27 17.43 34.72
N ALA A 270 -28.35 17.75 35.62
CA ALA A 270 -28.51 18.85 36.56
C ALA A 270 -28.26 20.23 35.93
N HIS A 271 -27.41 20.33 34.90
CA HIS A 271 -26.95 21.61 34.35
C HIS A 271 -27.40 21.90 32.91
N LEU A 272 -27.91 20.90 32.18
CA LEU A 272 -28.43 21.07 30.82
C LEU A 272 -29.93 20.79 30.75
N LYS A 273 -30.65 21.64 30.03
CA LYS A 273 -32.03 21.44 29.59
C LYS A 273 -32.20 21.86 28.14
N GLN A 274 -33.31 21.45 27.54
CA GLN A 274 -33.67 21.88 26.20
C GLN A 274 -33.70 23.42 26.10
N GLY A 275 -33.08 23.96 25.05
CA GLY A 275 -32.96 25.39 24.78
C GLY A 275 -31.72 26.05 25.36
N ASP A 276 -30.95 25.37 26.22
CA ASP A 276 -29.70 25.93 26.73
C ASP A 276 -28.69 26.11 25.61
N LYS A 277 -27.99 27.24 25.67
CA LYS A 277 -26.84 27.50 24.81
C LYS A 277 -25.60 26.91 25.48
N ILE A 278 -24.81 26.17 24.70
CA ILE A 278 -23.53 25.65 25.14
C ILE A 278 -22.43 26.13 24.23
N LYS A 279 -21.21 26.12 24.76
CA LYS A 279 -19.97 26.28 24.03
C LYS A 279 -19.09 25.06 24.23
N ILE A 280 -18.45 24.59 23.18
CA ILE A 280 -17.41 23.56 23.27
C ILE A 280 -16.08 24.08 22.72
N LYS A 281 -14.99 23.55 23.26
CA LYS A 281 -13.63 23.73 22.74
C LYS A 281 -12.86 22.44 22.89
N LEU A 282 -12.34 21.93 21.78
CA LEU A 282 -11.58 20.67 21.74
C LEU A 282 -10.18 20.95 21.21
N ASP A 283 -9.16 20.51 21.93
CA ASP A 283 -7.76 20.69 21.53
C ASP A 283 -6.88 19.55 22.09
N TYR A 284 -5.59 19.60 21.78
CA TYR A 284 -4.57 18.78 22.43
C TYR A 284 -3.56 19.69 23.16
N ASP A 285 -2.82 19.09 24.09
CA ASP A 285 -1.70 19.71 24.78
C ASP A 285 -0.62 20.19 23.79
N LYS A 286 -0.30 19.36 22.79
CA LYS A 286 0.62 19.67 21.71
C LYS A 286 0.01 20.69 20.74
N LYS A 287 0.72 21.79 20.52
CA LYS A 287 0.32 22.87 19.62
C LYS A 287 0.72 22.61 18.18
N ASP A 288 0.06 23.34 17.29
CA ASP A 288 0.29 23.36 15.84
C ASP A 288 0.15 22.01 15.13
N ILE A 289 -0.60 21.07 15.70
CA ILE A 289 -0.98 19.85 15.00
C ILE A 289 -1.83 20.22 13.79
N LYS A 290 -1.46 19.70 12.62
CA LYS A 290 -2.30 19.72 11.42
C LYS A 290 -2.93 18.35 11.20
N ASP A 291 -2.12 17.30 11.29
CA ASP A 291 -2.55 15.92 11.09
C ASP A 291 -1.90 15.04 12.18
N ALA A 292 -2.63 14.04 12.67
CA ALA A 292 -2.08 13.03 13.57
C ALA A 292 -2.79 11.69 13.35
N ILE A 293 -2.06 10.59 13.52
CA ILE A 293 -2.58 9.23 13.45
C ILE A 293 -1.91 8.37 14.51
N GLY A 294 -2.69 7.52 15.16
CA GLY A 294 -2.19 6.55 16.13
C GLY A 294 -1.10 5.64 15.57
N VAL A 295 -0.10 5.37 16.40
CA VAL A 295 0.95 4.38 16.17
C VAL A 295 1.19 3.60 17.47
N TYR A 296 1.94 2.50 17.42
CA TYR A 296 1.98 1.59 18.55
C TYR A 296 2.99 1.96 19.64
N THR A 297 4.27 1.95 19.32
CA THR A 297 5.32 2.22 20.32
C THR A 297 6.52 2.87 19.66
N CYS A 298 7.20 3.73 20.39
CA CYS A 298 8.42 4.36 19.93
C CYS A 298 9.55 3.32 19.79
N LEU A 299 10.31 3.40 18.71
CA LEU A 299 11.43 2.52 18.39
C LEU A 299 12.77 3.25 18.48
N VAL A 300 12.79 4.50 18.02
CA VAL A 300 13.95 5.39 18.05
C VAL A 300 13.50 6.72 18.62
N LYS A 301 14.26 7.26 19.57
CA LYS A 301 14.03 8.57 20.18
C LYS A 301 15.35 9.32 20.25
N ASP A 302 15.38 10.56 19.75
CA ASP A 302 16.58 11.40 19.71
C ASP A 302 17.81 10.71 19.07
N GLY A 303 17.59 9.90 18.03
CA GLY A 303 18.64 9.13 17.34
C GLY A 303 19.15 7.90 18.09
N ARG A 304 18.54 7.57 19.24
CA ARG A 304 18.85 6.37 20.03
C ARG A 304 17.77 5.31 19.86
N VAL A 305 18.19 4.08 19.55
CA VAL A 305 17.32 2.90 19.57
C VAL A 305 16.90 2.63 21.01
N LEU A 306 15.59 2.48 21.23
CA LEU A 306 15.08 2.06 22.52
C LEU A 306 15.35 0.57 22.74
N SER A 307 15.64 0.19 23.98
CA SER A 307 15.74 -1.21 24.39
C SER A 307 14.35 -1.86 24.47
N ASN A 308 14.32 -3.20 24.48
CA ASN A 308 13.08 -3.94 24.65
C ASN A 308 12.36 -3.57 25.96
N ASP A 309 13.11 -3.35 27.05
CA ASP A 309 12.53 -3.01 28.35
C ASP A 309 11.93 -1.59 28.33
N GLU A 310 12.59 -0.62 27.68
CA GLU A 310 12.04 0.73 27.48
C GLU A 310 10.75 0.68 26.66
N MET A 311 10.68 -0.13 25.59
CA MET A 311 9.46 -0.30 24.80
C MET A 311 8.32 -0.87 25.66
N VAL A 312 8.61 -1.87 26.50
CA VAL A 312 7.62 -2.48 27.41
C VAL A 312 7.16 -1.50 28.49
N GLN A 313 8.07 -0.71 29.05
CA GLN A 313 7.73 0.36 30.00
C GLN A 313 6.84 1.44 29.35
N ASN A 314 7.01 1.67 28.04
CA ASN A 314 6.15 2.55 27.24
C ASN A 314 4.88 1.85 26.72
N GLY A 315 4.42 0.78 27.38
CA GLY A 315 3.14 0.12 27.08
C GLY A 315 3.17 -0.98 26.03
N ALA A 316 4.31 -1.25 25.39
CA ALA A 316 4.38 -2.33 24.40
C ALA A 316 4.27 -3.71 25.06
N ASN A 317 3.53 -4.62 24.45
CA ASN A 317 3.39 -5.97 24.94
C ASN A 317 4.73 -6.73 24.80
N LYS A 318 5.25 -7.28 25.91
CA LYS A 318 6.55 -7.99 25.94
C LYS A 318 6.66 -9.11 24.90
N SER A 319 5.60 -9.89 24.71
CA SER A 319 5.61 -10.97 23.71
C SER A 319 5.70 -10.42 22.29
N MET A 320 5.06 -9.28 22.03
CA MET A 320 5.12 -8.61 20.73
C MET A 320 6.47 -7.97 20.46
N VAL A 321 7.12 -7.39 21.47
CA VAL A 321 8.45 -6.78 21.34
C VAL A 321 9.50 -7.83 20.90
N LEU A 322 9.45 -9.01 21.51
CA LEU A 322 10.42 -10.09 21.28
C LEU A 322 10.12 -10.95 20.03
N ALA A 323 8.86 -10.98 19.57
CA ALA A 323 8.48 -11.83 18.45
C ALA A 323 9.09 -11.37 17.13
N ARG A 324 9.46 -12.33 16.28
CA ARG A 324 9.82 -12.09 14.89
C ARG A 324 8.58 -12.27 14.03
N LYS A 325 8.11 -11.19 13.41
CA LYS A 325 6.87 -11.15 12.61
C LYS A 325 7.04 -10.21 11.43
N SER A 326 6.04 -10.19 10.56
CA SER A 326 5.93 -9.09 9.60
C SER A 326 5.69 -7.79 10.38
N ARG A 327 6.37 -6.71 10.00
CA ARG A 327 6.35 -5.43 10.72
C ARG A 327 6.16 -4.28 9.74
N ALA A 328 5.42 -3.27 10.16
CA ALA A 328 5.39 -1.95 9.56
C ALA A 328 5.94 -0.93 10.58
N ALA A 329 6.62 0.10 10.10
CA ALA A 329 7.12 1.19 10.94
C ALA A 329 7.23 2.50 10.14
N ILE A 330 7.26 3.61 10.87
CA ILE A 330 7.45 4.95 10.35
C ILE A 330 8.64 5.60 11.07
N GLY A 331 9.48 6.32 10.34
CA GLY A 331 10.65 7.02 10.84
C GLY A 331 10.70 8.46 10.33
N ILE A 332 11.35 9.32 11.12
CA ILE A 332 11.57 10.73 10.82
C ILE A 332 13.06 10.98 10.90
N THR A 333 13.61 11.61 9.87
CA THR A 333 15.01 12.02 9.78
C THR A 333 15.20 13.48 10.21
N LYS A 334 16.44 13.85 10.54
CA LYS A 334 16.77 15.24 10.92
C LYS A 334 16.54 16.24 9.78
N ASP A 335 16.63 15.81 8.54
CA ASP A 335 16.44 16.62 7.33
C ASP A 335 15.00 16.60 6.80
N ASN A 336 14.01 16.42 7.68
CA ASN A 336 12.58 16.53 7.37
C ASN A 336 12.06 15.50 6.37
N LYS A 337 12.69 14.32 6.30
CA LYS A 337 12.19 13.18 5.51
C LYS A 337 11.48 12.17 6.40
N VAL A 338 10.45 11.56 5.83
CA VAL A 338 9.70 10.44 6.42
C VAL A 338 10.14 9.14 5.75
N ILE A 339 10.34 8.09 6.54
CA ILE A 339 10.68 6.74 6.09
C ILE A 339 9.54 5.81 6.52
N ALA A 340 8.77 5.29 5.56
CA ALA A 340 7.84 4.18 5.81
C ALA A 340 8.53 2.88 5.41
N ILE A 341 8.46 1.85 6.26
CA ILE A 341 9.11 0.57 6.01
C ILE A 341 8.20 -0.60 6.38
N THR A 342 8.19 -1.63 5.52
CA THR A 342 7.69 -2.96 5.88
C THR A 342 8.79 -3.99 5.82
N ALA A 343 8.68 -4.99 6.69
CA ALA A 343 9.44 -6.23 6.66
C ALA A 343 8.47 -7.41 6.55
N ASP A 344 8.64 -8.25 5.54
CA ASP A 344 7.74 -9.39 5.32
C ASP A 344 8.04 -10.56 6.26
N ALA A 345 7.04 -11.43 6.48
CA ALA A 345 7.22 -12.72 7.16
C ALA A 345 6.18 -13.73 6.69
N GLY A 346 6.44 -15.02 6.91
CA GLY A 346 5.52 -16.12 6.56
C GLY A 346 5.67 -16.63 5.13
N ASN A 347 6.64 -16.11 4.38
CA ASN A 347 6.91 -16.48 2.99
C ASN A 347 8.15 -17.39 2.96
N GLN A 348 7.94 -18.71 2.83
CA GLN A 348 9.00 -19.72 2.95
C GLN A 348 10.23 -19.36 2.10
N GLY A 349 11.38 -19.20 2.76
CA GLY A 349 12.68 -18.94 2.12
C GLY A 349 12.96 -17.50 1.67
N ILE A 350 11.98 -16.58 1.75
CA ILE A 350 12.11 -15.18 1.27
C ILE A 350 12.36 -14.21 2.43
N SER A 351 11.54 -14.30 3.49
CA SER A 351 11.62 -13.37 4.63
C SER A 351 11.18 -14.01 5.94
N ASP A 352 12.02 -13.87 6.97
CA ASP A 352 11.88 -14.43 8.32
C ASP A 352 11.28 -13.43 9.33
N GLY A 353 10.81 -12.27 8.86
CA GLY A 353 10.26 -11.19 9.70
C GLY A 353 11.33 -10.45 10.51
N VAL A 354 10.95 -9.46 11.32
CA VAL A 354 11.90 -8.81 12.23
C VAL A 354 11.29 -8.58 13.61
N THR A 355 12.16 -8.49 14.61
CA THR A 355 11.84 -7.97 15.95
C THR A 355 11.74 -6.45 15.92
N PHE A 356 11.17 -5.84 16.96
CA PHE A 356 11.15 -4.38 17.05
C PHE A 356 12.55 -3.78 17.22
N ALA A 357 13.47 -4.44 17.93
CA ALA A 357 14.85 -3.99 18.05
C ALA A 357 15.59 -3.99 16.70
N GLU A 358 15.44 -5.04 15.89
CA GLU A 358 15.99 -5.09 14.54
C GLU A 358 15.40 -3.98 13.65
N MET A 359 14.08 -3.77 13.71
CA MET A 359 13.42 -2.69 12.96
C MET A 359 13.91 -1.30 13.40
N ALA A 360 14.06 -1.08 14.71
CA ALA A 360 14.58 0.17 15.27
C ALA A 360 16.01 0.46 14.76
N GLN A 361 16.87 -0.56 14.76
CA GLN A 361 18.23 -0.43 14.26
C GLN A 361 18.25 -0.13 12.75
N MET A 362 17.42 -0.81 11.96
CA MET A 362 17.29 -0.53 10.51
C MET A 362 16.88 0.92 10.25
N LEU A 363 15.90 1.45 11.00
CA LEU A 363 15.46 2.84 10.86
C LEU A 363 16.54 3.84 11.28
N LYS A 364 17.26 3.56 12.38
CA LYS A 364 18.41 4.37 12.80
C LYS A 364 19.51 4.39 11.74
N ASP A 365 19.83 3.25 11.13
CA ASP A 365 20.82 3.14 10.06
C ASP A 365 20.40 3.91 8.79
N MET A 366 19.08 4.06 8.56
CA MET A 366 18.51 4.91 7.52
C MET A 366 18.44 6.40 7.91
N GLY A 367 18.95 6.77 9.10
CA GLY A 367 19.03 8.16 9.57
C GLY A 367 17.82 8.64 10.38
N ALA A 368 16.93 7.75 10.80
CA ALA A 368 15.81 8.13 11.65
C ALA A 368 16.31 8.63 13.02
N VAL A 369 15.86 9.81 13.41
CA VAL A 369 16.04 10.39 14.75
C VAL A 369 14.83 10.12 15.65
N TYR A 370 13.66 9.94 15.06
CA TYR A 370 12.49 9.36 15.72
C TYR A 370 11.92 8.24 14.87
N ALA A 371 11.40 7.20 15.50
CA ALA A 371 10.67 6.14 14.79
C ALA A 371 9.63 5.50 15.70
N ALA A 372 8.59 4.94 15.10
CA ALA A 372 7.55 4.20 15.80
C ALA A 372 7.11 2.97 15.01
N ALA A 373 6.73 1.92 15.73
CA ALA A 373 6.08 0.75 15.17
C ALA A 373 4.64 1.08 14.78
N LEU A 374 4.21 0.54 13.65
CA LEU A 374 2.82 0.52 13.20
C LEU A 374 2.21 -0.87 13.49
N ASP A 375 0.93 -1.06 13.23
CA ASP A 375 0.30 -2.38 13.31
C ASP A 375 1.02 -3.37 12.37
N GLY A 376 1.23 -4.59 12.85
CA GLY A 376 2.10 -5.58 12.21
C GLY A 376 1.38 -6.89 11.90
N GLY A 377 2.16 -7.95 11.72
CA GLY A 377 1.63 -9.27 11.35
C GLY A 377 0.82 -9.18 10.06
N GLY A 378 -0.38 -9.78 10.04
CA GLY A 378 -1.25 -9.76 8.86
C GLY A 378 -1.82 -8.40 8.46
N SER A 379 -1.60 -7.34 9.25
CA SER A 379 -1.95 -5.97 8.89
C SER A 379 -0.85 -5.28 8.09
N THR A 380 0.37 -5.83 8.09
CA THR A 380 1.54 -5.25 7.41
C THR A 380 1.28 -5.16 5.91
N GLN A 381 1.12 -3.94 5.41
CA GLN A 381 0.86 -3.71 4.01
C GLN A 381 1.50 -2.41 3.54
N MET A 382 2.17 -2.47 2.40
CA MET A 382 2.64 -1.31 1.64
C MET A 382 2.15 -1.40 0.21
N ASN A 383 1.62 -0.28 -0.28
CA ASN A 383 1.26 -0.09 -1.67
C ASN A 383 2.17 0.98 -2.28
N VAL A 384 2.59 0.78 -3.52
CA VAL A 384 3.39 1.72 -4.29
C VAL A 384 2.88 1.76 -5.71
N LYS A 385 2.85 2.93 -6.33
CA LYS A 385 2.66 3.11 -7.77
C LYS A 385 3.98 2.80 -8.46
N PRO A 386 4.12 1.67 -9.16
CA PRO A 386 5.38 1.35 -9.83
C PRO A 386 5.73 2.41 -10.87
N CYS A 387 7.02 2.54 -11.16
CA CYS A 387 7.47 3.50 -12.16
C CYS A 387 6.78 3.28 -13.50
N GLY A 388 6.26 4.39 -14.05
CA GLY A 388 5.52 4.42 -15.31
C GLY A 388 4.24 3.58 -15.34
N GLU A 389 3.62 3.34 -14.20
CA GLU A 389 2.26 2.80 -14.11
C GLU A 389 1.29 3.84 -13.56
N MET A 390 -0.02 3.60 -13.77
CA MET A 390 -1.08 4.45 -13.24
C MET A 390 -1.58 3.96 -11.88
N ASP A 391 -1.64 2.63 -11.68
CA ASP A 391 -2.20 2.03 -10.48
C ASP A 391 -1.19 1.83 -9.36
N VAL A 392 -1.65 2.02 -8.13
CA VAL A 392 -0.94 1.56 -6.93
C VAL A 392 -1.09 0.05 -6.76
N LYS A 393 0.00 -0.64 -6.45
CA LYS A 393 0.03 -2.08 -6.24
C LYS A 393 0.59 -2.43 -4.87
N VAL A 394 0.13 -3.52 -4.28
CA VAL A 394 0.75 -4.08 -3.09
C VAL A 394 2.14 -4.59 -3.46
N VAL A 395 3.17 -4.15 -2.74
CA VAL A 395 4.58 -4.51 -3.05
C VAL A 395 5.19 -5.48 -2.05
N ASN A 396 4.63 -5.55 -0.84
CA ASN A 396 5.05 -6.51 0.16
C ASN A 396 4.20 -7.78 0.06
N SER A 397 4.60 -8.88 0.72
CA SER A 397 3.84 -10.12 0.73
C SER A 397 3.02 -10.27 2.02
N PRO A 398 1.69 -10.06 1.98
CA PRO A 398 0.85 -10.15 3.17
C PRO A 398 0.92 -11.55 3.80
N SER A 399 1.04 -11.63 5.13
CA SER A 399 1.36 -12.89 5.83
C SER A 399 0.34 -14.03 5.66
N TYR A 400 -0.86 -13.75 5.14
CA TYR A 400 -1.92 -14.75 4.88
C TYR A 400 -2.31 -14.81 3.39
N GLY A 401 -1.44 -14.33 2.50
CA GLY A 401 -1.65 -14.32 1.05
C GLY A 401 -2.66 -13.28 0.54
N ASN A 402 -3.41 -12.62 1.43
CA ASN A 402 -4.43 -11.64 1.08
C ASN A 402 -4.31 -10.36 1.91
N GLN A 403 -4.82 -9.25 1.37
CA GLN A 403 -4.91 -7.97 2.06
C GLN A 403 -5.93 -8.04 3.20
N ARG A 404 -5.61 -7.41 4.33
CA ARG A 404 -6.53 -7.27 5.47
C ARG A 404 -7.29 -5.95 5.40
N ALA A 405 -8.53 -5.93 5.88
CA ALA A 405 -9.24 -4.69 6.12
C ALA A 405 -8.65 -3.97 7.35
N LEU A 406 -8.29 -2.69 7.19
CA LEU A 406 -7.60 -1.88 8.19
C LEU A 406 -8.46 -0.68 8.59
N SER A 407 -8.28 -0.17 9.80
CA SER A 407 -8.98 1.05 10.25
C SER A 407 -8.48 2.30 9.53
N ASN A 408 -7.17 2.44 9.34
CA ASN A 408 -6.56 3.65 8.75
C ASN A 408 -5.20 3.35 8.08
N GLY A 409 -4.66 4.34 7.38
CA GLY A 409 -3.38 4.26 6.70
C GLY A 409 -2.68 5.61 6.53
N ILE A 410 -1.37 5.57 6.31
CA ILE A 410 -0.53 6.73 5.99
C ILE A 410 -0.21 6.67 4.50
N LEU A 411 -0.67 7.66 3.73
CA LEU A 411 -0.49 7.73 2.30
C LEU A 411 0.47 8.86 1.93
N PHE A 412 1.22 8.66 0.85
CA PHE A 412 2.13 9.62 0.27
C PHE A 412 1.62 10.01 -1.12
N ALA A 413 1.40 11.29 -1.33
CA ALA A 413 0.91 11.85 -2.58
C ALA A 413 1.86 12.93 -3.10
N SER A 414 1.78 13.19 -4.41
CA SER A 414 2.57 14.23 -5.06
C SER A 414 1.69 15.18 -5.87
N ASN A 415 1.78 16.48 -5.59
CA ASN A 415 1.15 17.54 -6.35
C ASN A 415 2.01 18.03 -7.53
N ALA A 416 3.15 17.37 -7.79
CA ALA A 416 4.06 17.76 -8.85
C ALA A 416 3.35 17.68 -10.21
N LYS A 417 3.22 18.83 -10.88
CA LYS A 417 2.49 18.94 -12.14
C LYS A 417 3.12 18.07 -13.23
N ARG A 418 2.28 17.50 -14.09
CA ARG A 418 2.73 16.86 -15.32
C ARG A 418 3.39 17.90 -16.23
N THR A 419 4.60 17.58 -16.66
CA THR A 419 5.42 18.36 -17.59
C THR A 419 5.36 17.79 -19.01
N ASN A 420 4.99 16.51 -19.16
CA ASN A 420 5.00 15.74 -20.42
C ASN A 420 6.36 15.71 -21.14
N LYS A 421 7.41 16.26 -20.54
CA LYS A 421 8.78 16.20 -21.05
C LYS A 421 9.43 14.95 -20.48
N LEU A 422 9.74 13.98 -21.34
CA LEU A 422 10.42 12.75 -20.93
C LEU A 422 11.68 13.09 -20.13
N GLY A 423 11.74 12.58 -18.89
CA GLY A 423 12.82 12.79 -17.94
C GLY A 423 13.55 11.49 -17.60
N SER A 424 12.85 10.35 -17.62
CA SER A 424 13.44 9.03 -17.37
C SER A 424 12.73 7.92 -18.14
N LEU A 425 13.44 6.80 -18.30
CA LEU A 425 12.95 5.57 -18.88
C LEU A 425 13.16 4.39 -17.91
N GLU A 426 12.36 3.35 -18.09
CA GLU A 426 12.52 2.07 -17.42
C GLU A 426 12.26 0.94 -18.41
N VAL A 427 13.27 0.07 -18.58
CA VAL A 427 13.09 -1.25 -19.20
C VAL A 427 12.70 -2.19 -18.07
N CYS A 428 11.47 -2.70 -18.11
CA CYS A 428 10.95 -3.56 -17.05
C CYS A 428 11.66 -4.92 -17.03
N ASP A 429 11.84 -5.45 -15.82
CA ASP A 429 12.24 -6.82 -15.50
C ASP A 429 13.68 -7.22 -15.87
N ASP A 430 14.46 -7.58 -14.86
CA ASP A 430 15.67 -8.39 -15.08
C ASP A 430 15.23 -9.85 -15.30
N ILE A 431 15.72 -10.50 -16.36
CA ILE A 431 15.25 -11.84 -16.76
C ILE A 431 16.36 -12.88 -16.77
N THR A 432 16.00 -14.11 -16.40
CA THR A 432 16.72 -15.32 -16.80
C THR A 432 15.89 -16.08 -17.82
N ILE A 433 16.46 -16.39 -18.97
CA ILE A 433 15.75 -16.93 -20.13
C ILE A 433 16.52 -18.09 -20.76
N PHE A 434 15.81 -19.14 -21.16
CA PHE A 434 16.39 -20.29 -21.83
C PHE A 434 16.70 -19.98 -23.30
N LYS A 435 17.86 -20.42 -23.79
CA LYS A 435 18.30 -20.27 -25.18
C LYS A 435 17.19 -20.59 -26.20
N GLY A 436 17.06 -19.75 -27.24
CA GLY A 436 16.04 -19.89 -28.28
C GLY A 436 14.65 -19.38 -27.89
N SER A 437 14.43 -19.03 -26.62
CA SER A 437 13.19 -18.44 -26.15
C SER A 437 13.15 -16.94 -26.45
N SER A 438 11.96 -16.36 -26.43
CA SER A 438 11.76 -14.93 -26.63
C SER A 438 11.03 -14.28 -25.46
N TYR A 439 11.35 -13.01 -25.20
CA TYR A 439 10.72 -12.20 -24.16
C TYR A 439 10.48 -10.78 -24.66
N LYS A 440 9.31 -10.24 -24.32
CA LYS A 440 8.93 -8.89 -24.70
C LYS A 440 9.24 -7.92 -23.55
N PHE A 441 10.26 -7.09 -23.72
CA PHE A 441 10.51 -6.02 -22.76
C PHE A 441 9.47 -4.92 -22.91
N ASN A 442 8.96 -4.47 -21.76
CA ASN A 442 8.11 -3.29 -21.68
C ASN A 442 8.99 -2.08 -21.38
N LEU A 443 8.78 -1.00 -22.13
CA LEU A 443 9.44 0.29 -21.90
C LEU A 443 8.43 1.26 -21.30
N LYS A 444 8.78 1.84 -20.16
CA LYS A 444 7.97 2.83 -19.46
C LYS A 444 8.69 4.17 -19.40
N GLY A 445 7.94 5.25 -19.53
CA GLY A 445 8.45 6.62 -19.52
C GLY A 445 7.90 7.39 -18.33
N MET A 446 8.75 8.24 -17.76
CA MET A 446 8.30 9.26 -16.83
C MET A 446 8.84 10.62 -17.24
N ASP A 447 8.08 11.65 -16.91
CA ASP A 447 8.47 13.03 -17.16
C ASP A 447 9.50 13.52 -16.13
N THR A 448 9.95 14.77 -16.24
CA THR A 448 10.94 15.34 -15.31
C THR A 448 10.47 15.45 -13.86
N ASN A 449 9.18 15.26 -13.60
CA ASN A 449 8.58 15.22 -12.25
C ASN A 449 8.13 13.79 -11.86
N TYR A 450 8.57 12.76 -12.60
CA TYR A 450 8.25 11.34 -12.41
C TYR A 450 6.77 10.98 -12.64
N ASN A 451 6.01 11.80 -13.37
CA ASN A 451 4.68 11.42 -13.83
C ASN A 451 4.75 10.50 -15.05
N PHE A 452 3.80 9.56 -15.19
CA PHE A 452 3.71 8.67 -16.34
C PHE A 452 3.68 9.44 -17.68
N VAL A 453 4.43 8.93 -18.66
CA VAL A 453 4.42 9.35 -20.06
C VAL A 453 4.08 8.14 -20.90
N ASP A 454 3.03 8.25 -21.73
CA ASP A 454 2.66 7.19 -22.67
C ASP A 454 3.71 7.07 -23.79
N LEU A 455 4.25 5.87 -23.96
CA LEU A 455 5.30 5.54 -24.94
C LEU A 455 4.82 4.57 -26.02
N LYS A 456 3.51 4.29 -26.13
CA LYS A 456 2.96 3.25 -27.02
C LYS A 456 3.50 3.30 -28.46
N ASP A 457 3.65 4.51 -29.01
CA ASP A 457 4.11 4.73 -30.38
C ASP A 457 5.51 5.40 -30.44
N ALA A 458 6.23 5.42 -29.32
CA ALA A 458 7.54 6.08 -29.26
C ALA A 458 8.62 5.25 -29.98
N PRO A 459 9.44 5.87 -30.85
CA PRO A 459 10.45 5.16 -31.64
C PRO A 459 11.74 4.90 -30.83
N ALA A 460 11.64 4.11 -29.76
CA ALA A 460 12.79 3.76 -28.94
C ALA A 460 13.79 2.88 -29.70
N LYS A 461 15.08 3.19 -29.57
CA LYS A 461 16.18 2.38 -30.11
C LYS A 461 16.58 1.31 -29.09
N TRP A 462 16.61 0.04 -29.50
CA TRP A 462 17.00 -1.08 -28.65
C TRP A 462 18.37 -1.64 -29.04
N GLU A 463 19.20 -1.94 -28.05
CA GLU A 463 20.57 -2.45 -28.22
C GLU A 463 20.87 -3.55 -27.20
N LEU A 464 21.73 -4.49 -27.59
CA LEU A 464 22.26 -5.56 -26.73
C LEU A 464 23.71 -5.28 -26.37
N GLU A 465 24.06 -5.47 -25.10
CA GLU A 465 25.43 -5.36 -24.61
C GLU A 465 25.80 -6.63 -23.84
N GLY A 466 26.83 -7.36 -24.29
CA GLY A 466 27.33 -8.56 -23.60
C GLY A 466 26.42 -9.81 -23.65
N VAL A 467 25.20 -9.70 -24.16
CA VAL A 467 24.25 -10.81 -24.29
C VAL A 467 24.10 -11.25 -25.75
N SER A 468 24.08 -12.57 -25.98
CA SER A 468 23.84 -13.19 -27.28
C SER A 468 22.36 -13.24 -27.59
N GLY A 469 21.96 -12.77 -28.78
CA GLY A 469 20.58 -12.79 -29.23
C GLY A 469 20.30 -11.69 -30.24
N THR A 470 19.01 -11.41 -30.45
CA THR A 470 18.52 -10.27 -31.23
C THR A 470 17.44 -9.53 -30.44
N VAL A 471 17.30 -8.23 -30.67
CA VAL A 471 16.18 -7.44 -30.16
C VAL A 471 15.61 -6.59 -31.30
N ASP A 472 14.29 -6.59 -31.47
CA ASP A 472 13.63 -5.78 -32.50
C ASP A 472 13.35 -4.34 -32.02
N SER A 473 12.89 -3.48 -32.93
CA SER A 473 12.56 -2.08 -32.63
C SER A 473 11.41 -1.91 -31.64
N LYS A 474 10.67 -2.97 -31.35
CA LYS A 474 9.57 -2.96 -30.38
C LYS A 474 10.04 -3.49 -29.02
N GLY A 475 11.28 -3.95 -28.85
CA GLY A 475 11.77 -4.56 -27.62
C GLY A 475 11.50 -6.07 -27.49
N GLN A 476 11.16 -6.77 -28.59
CA GLN A 476 11.08 -8.23 -28.60
C GLN A 476 12.50 -8.81 -28.63
N PHE A 477 12.94 -9.40 -27.53
CA PHE A 477 14.22 -10.09 -27.42
C PHE A 477 14.07 -11.57 -27.77
N THR A 478 15.03 -12.12 -28.52
CA THR A 478 15.18 -13.57 -28.78
C THR A 478 16.57 -14.02 -28.32
N ALA A 479 16.59 -14.96 -27.39
CA ALA A 479 17.79 -15.42 -26.71
C ALA A 479 18.69 -16.28 -27.63
N GLY A 480 19.97 -15.91 -27.71
CA GLY A 480 21.01 -16.65 -28.42
C GLY A 480 21.68 -17.71 -27.53
N ASN A 481 23.02 -17.76 -27.56
CA ASN A 481 23.78 -18.69 -26.73
C ASN A 481 23.85 -18.23 -25.26
N ALA A 482 24.20 -19.16 -24.37
CA ALA A 482 24.39 -18.86 -22.94
C ALA A 482 25.38 -17.69 -22.76
N SER A 483 24.92 -16.64 -22.09
CA SER A 483 25.61 -15.36 -21.94
C SER A 483 24.87 -14.48 -20.95
N SER A 484 25.56 -13.52 -20.35
CA SER A 484 24.95 -12.54 -19.44
C SER A 484 25.31 -11.14 -19.89
N GLY A 485 24.32 -10.26 -19.97
CA GLY A 485 24.48 -8.90 -20.44
C GLY A 485 23.24 -8.06 -20.20
N LYS A 486 22.99 -7.08 -21.07
CA LYS A 486 21.90 -6.11 -20.93
C LYS A 486 21.15 -5.92 -22.23
N VAL A 487 19.86 -5.62 -22.08
CA VAL A 487 19.01 -5.03 -23.12
C VAL A 487 18.81 -3.56 -22.75
N THR A 488 19.12 -2.64 -23.66
CA THR A 488 19.06 -1.19 -23.43
C THR A 488 18.11 -0.53 -24.41
N ALA A 489 17.17 0.27 -23.91
CA ALA A 489 16.34 1.16 -24.70
C ALA A 489 16.86 2.60 -24.61
N THR A 490 16.86 3.32 -25.73
CA THR A 490 17.19 4.74 -25.81
C THR A 490 16.06 5.51 -26.50
N LEU A 491 15.57 6.57 -25.88
CA LEU A 491 14.59 7.50 -26.46
C LEU A 491 14.97 8.93 -26.05
N ASP A 492 15.04 9.85 -27.02
CA ASP A 492 15.44 11.25 -26.80
C ASP A 492 16.76 11.44 -26.03
N GLY A 493 17.72 10.52 -26.25
CA GLY A 493 19.02 10.51 -25.57
C GLY A 493 18.98 9.96 -24.14
N ILE A 494 17.80 9.67 -23.59
CA ILE A 494 17.61 9.03 -22.28
C ILE A 494 17.73 7.51 -22.48
N LYS A 495 18.43 6.83 -21.56
CA LYS A 495 18.68 5.39 -21.61
C LYS A 495 18.11 4.68 -20.39
N ALA A 496 17.61 3.47 -20.60
CA ALA A 496 17.30 2.52 -19.54
C ALA A 496 17.68 1.11 -19.98
N SER A 497 18.04 0.26 -19.02
CA SER A 497 18.51 -1.10 -19.29
C SER A 497 17.96 -2.08 -18.28
N ALA A 498 17.78 -3.33 -18.73
CA ALA A 498 17.52 -4.50 -17.90
C ALA A 498 18.62 -5.55 -18.09
N ASN A 499 18.92 -6.30 -17.04
CA ASN A 499 19.87 -7.40 -17.09
C ASN A 499 19.21 -8.64 -17.71
N VAL A 500 19.97 -9.34 -18.55
CA VAL A 500 19.54 -10.57 -19.21
C VAL A 500 20.57 -11.64 -18.97
N ASN A 501 20.11 -12.77 -18.44
CA ASN A 501 20.90 -13.98 -18.29
C ASN A 501 20.33 -15.09 -19.18
N VAL A 502 21.04 -15.43 -20.25
CA VAL A 502 20.68 -16.54 -21.14
C VAL A 502 21.36 -17.80 -20.63
N ILE A 503 20.56 -18.86 -20.43
CA ILE A 503 21.05 -20.17 -19.98
C ILE A 503 20.68 -21.27 -20.98
N ASP A 504 21.41 -22.39 -20.96
CA ASP A 504 21.23 -23.53 -21.85
C ASP A 504 21.02 -24.87 -21.12
N SER A 505 21.00 -24.84 -19.79
CA SER A 505 20.69 -25.97 -18.90
C SER A 505 19.63 -25.57 -17.89
N LEU A 506 18.87 -26.57 -17.39
CA LEU A 506 17.78 -26.37 -16.43
C LEU A 506 17.95 -27.29 -15.23
N SER A 507 17.55 -26.85 -14.04
CA SER A 507 17.42 -27.71 -12.86
C SER A 507 16.11 -28.51 -12.90
N SER A 508 15.02 -27.88 -13.38
CA SER A 508 13.73 -28.54 -13.63
C SER A 508 13.02 -28.01 -14.88
N LEU A 509 12.18 -28.87 -15.45
CA LEU A 509 11.25 -28.58 -16.53
C LEU A 509 9.92 -29.27 -16.21
N GLY A 510 8.81 -28.58 -16.42
CA GLY A 510 7.47 -29.12 -16.29
C GLY A 510 6.56 -28.65 -17.42
N ILE A 511 5.42 -29.33 -17.55
CA ILE A 511 4.28 -28.90 -18.36
C ILE A 511 3.18 -28.50 -17.37
N GLN A 512 2.58 -27.33 -17.55
CA GLN A 512 1.52 -26.85 -16.67
C GLN A 512 0.29 -27.76 -16.75
N GLY A 513 -0.23 -28.18 -15.59
CA GLY A 513 -1.36 -29.11 -15.46
C GLY A 513 -0.95 -30.43 -14.80
N SER A 514 -1.92 -31.35 -14.68
CA SER A 514 -1.73 -32.68 -14.07
C SER A 514 -2.08 -33.80 -15.04
N SER A 515 -3.30 -33.80 -15.56
CA SER A 515 -3.79 -34.70 -16.60
C SER A 515 -4.88 -34.00 -17.40
N LEU A 516 -4.95 -34.26 -18.71
CA LEU A 516 -5.89 -33.60 -19.61
C LEU A 516 -6.80 -34.63 -20.28
N ASN A 517 -8.10 -34.36 -20.33
CA ASN A 517 -9.06 -35.15 -21.11
C ASN A 517 -9.44 -34.34 -22.35
N LEU A 518 -9.26 -34.92 -23.53
CA LEU A 518 -9.56 -34.29 -24.83
C LEU A 518 -10.44 -35.23 -25.68
N LYS A 519 -11.00 -34.70 -26.77
CA LYS A 519 -11.72 -35.48 -27.78
C LYS A 519 -11.08 -35.32 -29.16
N LYS A 520 -11.47 -36.20 -30.10
CA LYS A 520 -11.02 -36.09 -31.49
C LYS A 520 -11.30 -34.71 -32.07
N GLY A 521 -10.30 -34.15 -32.74
CA GLY A 521 -10.36 -32.83 -33.35
C GLY A 521 -9.98 -31.68 -32.41
N ASP A 522 -9.83 -31.92 -31.11
CA ASP A 522 -9.35 -30.90 -30.19
C ASP A 522 -7.93 -30.46 -30.55
N LYS A 523 -7.69 -29.16 -30.33
CA LYS A 523 -6.37 -28.55 -30.37
C LYS A 523 -6.07 -27.95 -29.01
N TYR A 524 -4.95 -28.34 -28.42
CA TYR A 524 -4.54 -27.87 -27.10
C TYR A 524 -3.06 -27.48 -27.11
N GLU A 525 -2.78 -26.22 -26.75
CA GLU A 525 -1.42 -25.71 -26.63
C GLU A 525 -0.96 -25.81 -25.17
N PHE A 526 0.05 -26.64 -24.93
CA PHE A 526 0.61 -26.83 -23.59
C PHE A 526 1.55 -25.68 -23.22
N ALA A 527 1.59 -25.29 -21.95
CA ALA A 527 2.53 -24.30 -21.44
C ALA A 527 3.64 -24.97 -20.62
N LEU A 528 4.87 -24.46 -20.75
CA LEU A 528 6.02 -24.93 -19.97
C LEU A 528 6.26 -24.09 -18.72
N ASN A 529 6.81 -24.72 -17.68
CA ASN A 529 7.47 -24.04 -16.57
C ASN A 529 8.89 -24.59 -16.41
N ALA A 530 9.87 -23.72 -16.17
CA ALA A 530 11.27 -24.10 -16.05
C ALA A 530 11.93 -23.37 -14.88
N SER A 531 12.94 -23.99 -14.28
CA SER A 531 13.74 -23.35 -13.24
C SER A 531 15.22 -23.71 -13.32
N ASN A 532 16.03 -22.84 -12.75
CA ASN A 532 17.46 -23.03 -12.48
C ASN A 532 17.80 -22.22 -11.21
N ASP A 533 17.50 -22.80 -10.05
CA ASP A 533 17.43 -22.17 -8.70
C ASP A 533 16.36 -21.07 -8.54
N SER A 534 16.00 -20.38 -9.62
CA SER A 534 14.87 -19.46 -9.75
C SER A 534 14.06 -19.76 -11.02
N ASN A 535 12.91 -19.09 -11.20
CA ASN A 535 12.10 -19.22 -12.41
C ASN A 535 12.90 -18.83 -13.67
N VAL A 536 12.71 -19.57 -14.76
CA VAL A 536 13.36 -19.36 -16.05
C VAL A 536 12.30 -19.20 -17.12
N ILE A 537 12.40 -18.14 -17.92
CA ILE A 537 11.51 -17.92 -19.06
C ILE A 537 11.88 -18.92 -20.16
N ILE A 538 10.90 -19.69 -20.63
CA ILE A 538 11.07 -20.64 -21.72
C ILE A 538 9.89 -20.54 -22.69
N SER A 539 10.18 -20.40 -23.98
CA SER A 539 9.17 -20.48 -25.04
C SER A 539 8.97 -21.94 -25.46
N ASN A 540 7.75 -22.33 -25.83
CA ASN A 540 7.48 -23.69 -26.29
C ASN A 540 8.35 -24.11 -27.49
N SER A 541 8.64 -23.18 -28.39
CA SER A 541 9.50 -23.38 -29.56
C SER A 541 10.96 -23.69 -29.22
N ALA A 542 11.39 -23.45 -27.98
CA ALA A 542 12.73 -23.79 -27.50
C ALA A 542 12.83 -25.24 -27.00
N ALA A 543 11.70 -25.94 -26.82
CA ALA A 543 11.66 -27.34 -26.44
C ALA A 543 11.45 -28.26 -27.66
N LYS A 544 11.87 -29.52 -27.52
CA LYS A 544 11.50 -30.58 -28.45
C LYS A 544 10.27 -31.31 -27.91
N TRP A 545 9.23 -31.37 -28.73
CA TRP A 545 7.94 -31.96 -28.37
C TRP A 545 7.76 -33.34 -29.00
N TYR A 546 7.16 -34.24 -28.23
CA TYR A 546 6.83 -35.59 -28.63
C TYR A 546 5.46 -35.97 -28.07
N VAL A 547 4.78 -36.88 -28.75
CA VAL A 547 3.51 -37.46 -28.31
C VAL A 547 3.59 -38.98 -28.41
N THR A 548 3.07 -39.68 -27.41
CA THR A 548 3.00 -41.15 -27.36
C THR A 548 1.54 -41.61 -27.39
N GLY A 549 1.32 -42.93 -27.54
CA GLY A 549 -0.03 -43.51 -27.49
C GLY A 549 -0.88 -43.28 -28.73
N ASN A 550 -0.30 -42.78 -29.83
CA ASN A 550 -0.98 -42.48 -31.10
C ASN A 550 -2.24 -41.59 -30.96
N ILE A 551 -2.27 -40.74 -29.93
CA ILE A 551 -3.43 -39.88 -29.63
C ILE A 551 -3.58 -38.71 -30.62
N GLY A 552 -2.52 -38.35 -31.33
CA GLY A 552 -2.51 -37.21 -32.23
C GLY A 552 -1.11 -36.85 -32.72
N THR A 553 -0.98 -35.62 -33.23
CA THR A 553 0.30 -35.02 -33.65
C THR A 553 0.56 -33.75 -32.85
N ILE A 554 1.80 -33.53 -32.42
CA ILE A 554 2.21 -32.32 -31.72
C ILE A 554 3.18 -31.49 -32.55
N ASP A 555 2.96 -30.18 -32.61
CA ASP A 555 3.83 -29.28 -33.36
C ASP A 555 5.00 -28.72 -32.51
N LYS A 556 5.85 -27.90 -33.15
CA LYS A 556 7.02 -27.29 -32.49
C LYS A 556 6.66 -26.29 -31.38
N ASN A 557 5.44 -25.80 -31.34
CA ASN A 557 4.95 -24.86 -30.33
C ASN A 557 4.22 -25.59 -29.19
N GLY A 558 4.24 -26.94 -29.17
CA GLY A 558 3.56 -27.71 -28.16
C GLY A 558 2.04 -27.75 -28.34
N CYS A 559 1.53 -27.49 -29.55
CA CYS A 559 0.12 -27.62 -29.86
C CYS A 559 -0.18 -29.05 -30.34
N LEU A 560 -0.92 -29.81 -29.51
CA LEU A 560 -1.42 -31.14 -29.84
C LEU A 560 -2.69 -31.01 -30.66
N THR A 561 -2.75 -31.69 -31.81
CA THR A 561 -4.00 -31.95 -32.55
C THR A 561 -4.38 -33.41 -32.38
N VAL A 562 -5.54 -33.66 -31.77
CA VAL A 562 -6.03 -35.01 -31.44
C VAL A 562 -6.68 -35.66 -32.66
N ASN A 563 -6.21 -36.86 -33.03
CA ASN A 563 -6.64 -37.53 -34.26
C ASN A 563 -7.28 -38.91 -34.02
N CYS A 564 -7.26 -39.44 -32.79
CA CYS A 564 -7.91 -40.71 -32.42
C CYS A 564 -9.28 -40.47 -31.78
N GLU A 565 -10.16 -41.47 -31.83
CA GLU A 565 -11.48 -41.42 -31.15
C GLU A 565 -11.35 -41.69 -29.65
N GLU A 566 -10.52 -42.67 -29.28
CA GLU A 566 -10.21 -43.01 -27.89
C GLU A 566 -8.73 -43.41 -27.76
N GLY A 567 -8.12 -43.14 -26.61
CA GLY A 567 -6.74 -43.54 -26.35
C GLY A 567 -6.13 -42.86 -25.13
N ASN A 568 -5.03 -43.41 -24.62
CA ASN A 568 -4.24 -42.79 -23.56
C ASN A 568 -2.81 -42.62 -24.06
N GLY A 569 -2.26 -41.42 -23.88
CA GLY A 569 -0.91 -41.09 -24.31
C GLY A 569 -0.25 -40.05 -23.41
N GLU A 570 1.01 -39.76 -23.69
CA GLU A 570 1.76 -38.71 -23.01
C GLU A 570 2.19 -37.66 -24.00
N VAL A 571 2.11 -36.39 -23.59
CA VAL A 571 2.83 -35.30 -24.23
C VAL A 571 4.12 -35.07 -23.47
N ILE A 572 5.24 -35.06 -24.20
CA ILE A 572 6.59 -35.00 -23.64
C ILE A 572 7.30 -33.78 -24.20
N ALA A 573 7.89 -32.97 -23.33
CA ALA A 573 8.74 -31.84 -23.68
C ALA A 573 10.17 -32.06 -23.18
N ARG A 574 11.17 -31.80 -24.03
CA ARG A 574 12.59 -31.89 -23.67
C ARG A 574 13.31 -30.57 -23.93
N ALA A 575 13.97 -30.03 -22.91
CA ALA A 575 14.81 -28.83 -22.99
C ALA A 575 15.88 -28.84 -21.88
N GLY A 576 17.05 -28.27 -22.15
CA GLY A 576 18.08 -28.02 -21.13
C GLY A 576 18.56 -29.25 -20.35
N GLY A 577 18.54 -30.44 -20.96
CA GLY A 577 18.89 -31.71 -20.32
C GLY A 577 17.79 -32.30 -19.42
N LYS A 578 16.58 -31.74 -19.44
CA LYS A 578 15.42 -32.20 -18.66
C LYS A 578 14.29 -32.67 -19.56
N GLU A 579 13.42 -33.49 -19.00
CA GLU A 579 12.22 -34.03 -19.63
C GLU A 579 11.02 -33.78 -18.72
N ALA A 580 9.93 -33.28 -19.30
CA ALA A 580 8.64 -33.12 -18.67
C ALA A 580 7.60 -33.94 -19.41
N LYS A 581 6.62 -34.48 -18.67
CA LYS A 581 5.54 -35.31 -19.22
C LYS A 581 4.20 -34.89 -18.63
N ILE A 582 3.15 -35.00 -19.43
CA ILE A 582 1.77 -34.90 -18.99
C ILE A 582 0.93 -35.98 -19.66
N THR A 583 0.05 -36.62 -18.90
CA THR A 583 -0.86 -37.63 -19.42
C THR A 583 -2.07 -36.98 -20.10
N VAL A 584 -2.42 -37.49 -21.28
CA VAL A 584 -3.59 -37.08 -22.06
C VAL A 584 -4.45 -38.30 -22.33
N ASN A 585 -5.71 -38.23 -21.91
CA ASN A 585 -6.71 -39.23 -22.22
C ASN A 585 -7.65 -38.68 -23.29
N VAL A 586 -8.00 -39.52 -24.26
CA VAL A 586 -8.92 -39.19 -25.35
C VAL A 586 -10.14 -40.10 -25.22
N SER A 587 -11.34 -39.51 -25.21
CA SER A 587 -12.60 -40.26 -25.22
C SER A 587 -13.76 -39.43 -25.78
N GLU A 588 -14.80 -40.10 -26.29
CA GLU A 588 -16.02 -39.44 -26.81
C GLU A 588 -16.95 -38.92 -25.70
N LYS A 589 -16.82 -39.43 -24.47
CA LYS A 589 -17.68 -39.04 -23.35
C LYS A 589 -17.16 -37.75 -22.72
N ASN A 590 -18.05 -36.78 -22.53
CA ASN A 590 -17.83 -35.69 -21.58
C ASN A 590 -17.38 -36.31 -20.26
N GLY A 591 -16.11 -36.14 -19.90
CA GLY A 591 -15.71 -36.33 -18.52
C GLY A 591 -16.53 -35.34 -17.71
N GLU A 592 -17.44 -35.85 -16.88
CA GLU A 592 -17.82 -35.12 -15.67
C GLU A 592 -16.51 -34.65 -15.06
N GLU A 593 -16.35 -33.33 -14.91
CA GLU A 593 -15.38 -32.82 -13.96
C GLU A 593 -15.58 -33.64 -12.68
N SER A 594 -14.51 -34.22 -12.15
CA SER A 594 -14.45 -34.50 -10.72
C SER A 594 -14.45 -33.14 -10.01
N GLY A 595 -15.57 -32.42 -10.08
CA GLY A 595 -15.90 -31.33 -9.22
C GLY A 595 -16.00 -31.94 -7.84
N ASN A 596 -15.14 -31.48 -6.94
CA ASN A 596 -15.52 -31.46 -5.54
C ASN A 596 -16.92 -30.85 -5.50
N LYS A 597 -17.91 -31.66 -5.10
CA LYS A 597 -19.23 -31.15 -4.74
C LYS A 597 -19.02 -30.17 -3.61
N TYR A 598 -18.95 -28.89 -3.95
CA TYR A 598 -19.23 -27.82 -3.01
C TYR A 598 -20.72 -27.92 -2.68
N ASN A 599 -21.02 -27.95 -1.39
CA ASN A 599 -22.38 -27.82 -0.88
C ASN A 599 -22.94 -26.48 -1.37
N GLU A 600 -23.89 -26.52 -2.30
CA GLU A 600 -24.85 -25.44 -2.48
C GLU A 600 -25.80 -25.49 -1.28
N ASP A 601 -25.48 -24.73 -0.24
CA ASP A 601 -26.44 -24.14 0.68
C ASP A 601 -25.72 -23.10 1.54
N ASN A 602 -26.08 -21.82 1.32
CA ASN A 602 -25.60 -20.58 1.95
C ASN A 602 -24.46 -19.82 1.25
N GLU A 603 -24.75 -19.15 0.14
CA GLU A 603 -24.04 -17.91 -0.21
C GLU A 603 -25.02 -16.72 -0.24
N ALA A 604 -24.73 -15.74 0.61
CA ALA A 604 -25.29 -14.40 0.53
C ALA A 604 -24.95 -13.76 -0.83
N PRO A 605 -25.75 -12.82 -1.36
CA PRO A 605 -25.49 -12.22 -2.67
C PRO A 605 -24.08 -11.61 -2.72
N SER A 606 -23.28 -12.12 -3.65
CA SER A 606 -21.91 -11.68 -3.93
C SER A 606 -21.94 -10.23 -4.42
N ILE A 607 -21.34 -9.31 -3.65
CA ILE A 607 -21.07 -7.95 -4.13
C ILE A 607 -19.82 -8.02 -5.01
N TYR A 608 -20.01 -7.97 -6.33
CA TYR A 608 -18.91 -7.83 -7.28
C TYR A 608 -18.35 -6.40 -7.21
N ARG A 609 -17.08 -6.26 -6.79
CA ARG A 609 -16.33 -5.00 -6.94
C ARG A 609 -15.67 -4.98 -8.31
N PHE A 610 -16.14 -4.07 -9.16
CA PHE A 610 -15.49 -3.77 -10.43
C PHE A 610 -14.43 -2.68 -10.18
N SER A 611 -13.21 -2.91 -10.67
CA SER A 611 -12.25 -1.83 -10.91
C SER A 611 -12.43 -1.40 -12.37
N PRO A 612 -13.13 -0.28 -12.65
CA PRO A 612 -13.22 0.19 -14.03
C PRO A 612 -11.82 0.55 -14.53
N ASP A 613 -11.47 0.09 -15.74
CA ASP A 613 -10.40 0.74 -16.49
C ASP A 613 -10.89 2.16 -16.81
N TYR A 614 -10.28 3.17 -16.21
CA TYR A 614 -10.57 4.56 -16.54
C TYR A 614 -9.35 5.22 -17.17
N THR A 615 -9.59 6.03 -18.20
CA THR A 615 -8.58 6.92 -18.76
C THR A 615 -9.04 8.35 -18.51
N ILE A 616 -8.22 9.13 -17.80
CA ILE A 616 -8.48 10.56 -17.55
C ILE A 616 -7.96 11.35 -18.75
N TYR A 617 -8.85 12.07 -19.42
CA TYR A 617 -8.55 13.05 -20.47
C TYR A 617 -8.82 14.46 -19.94
N GLY A 618 -7.81 15.14 -19.41
CA GLY A 618 -7.99 16.48 -18.85
C GLY A 618 -8.96 16.49 -17.67
N ASP A 619 -10.10 17.18 -17.80
CA ASP A 619 -11.15 17.30 -16.78
C ASP A 619 -12.25 16.21 -16.91
N GLU A 620 -12.14 15.27 -17.87
CA GLU A 620 -13.12 14.20 -18.10
C GLU A 620 -12.50 12.81 -17.87
N ALA A 621 -13.30 11.87 -17.36
CA ALA A 621 -12.91 10.47 -17.19
C ALA A 621 -13.75 9.56 -18.09
N LEU A 622 -13.10 8.75 -18.92
CA LEU A 622 -13.75 7.73 -19.75
C LEU A 622 -13.65 6.39 -19.03
N ILE A 623 -14.78 5.87 -18.56
CA ILE A 623 -14.88 4.60 -17.83
C ILE A 623 -15.23 3.49 -18.83
N SER A 624 -14.32 2.52 -19.01
CA SER A 624 -14.58 1.32 -19.80
C SER A 624 -14.83 0.14 -18.87
N VAL A 625 -16.05 -0.42 -18.92
CA VAL A 625 -16.39 -1.66 -18.21
C VAL A 625 -16.35 -2.81 -19.22
N LYS A 626 -15.33 -3.67 -19.13
CA LYS A 626 -15.32 -4.95 -19.85
C LYS A 626 -15.96 -6.03 -18.99
N ILE A 627 -17.15 -6.46 -19.36
CA ILE A 627 -17.80 -7.63 -18.79
C ILE A 627 -17.25 -8.86 -19.50
N LYS A 628 -16.53 -9.72 -18.78
CA LYS A 628 -16.07 -11.02 -19.30
C LYS A 628 -17.16 -12.04 -18.97
N ASP A 629 -18.17 -12.14 -19.82
CA ASP A 629 -19.28 -13.06 -19.61
C ASP A 629 -19.00 -14.41 -20.30
N ASN A 630 -19.11 -15.50 -19.54
CA ASN A 630 -19.21 -16.86 -20.09
C ASN A 630 -20.57 -17.51 -19.74
N TYR A 631 -21.49 -16.80 -19.09
CA TYR A 631 -22.83 -17.28 -18.76
C TYR A 631 -23.87 -16.15 -18.86
N SER A 632 -24.48 -16.09 -20.05
CA SER A 632 -25.55 -15.18 -20.43
C SER A 632 -26.61 -14.95 -19.34
N GLY A 633 -26.78 -13.68 -18.92
CA GLY A 633 -27.93 -13.29 -18.10
C GLY A 633 -28.02 -11.83 -17.65
N ILE A 634 -26.99 -11.00 -17.82
CA ILE A 634 -27.02 -9.60 -17.36
C ILE A 634 -27.51 -8.68 -18.50
N ASP A 635 -28.70 -8.09 -18.33
CA ASP A 635 -29.18 -7.00 -19.20
C ASP A 635 -28.29 -5.77 -19.02
N ALA A 636 -27.70 -5.28 -20.11
CA ALA A 636 -26.84 -4.09 -20.10
C ALA A 636 -27.57 -2.84 -19.57
N ASN A 637 -28.90 -2.78 -19.64
CA ASN A 637 -29.71 -1.69 -19.09
C ASN A 637 -29.88 -1.74 -17.56
N SER A 638 -29.45 -2.82 -16.91
CA SER A 638 -29.50 -2.96 -15.44
C SER A 638 -28.31 -2.28 -14.73
N ILE A 639 -27.30 -1.84 -15.49
CA ILE A 639 -26.11 -1.17 -14.96
C ILE A 639 -26.45 0.30 -14.68
N LYS A 640 -26.59 0.66 -13.40
CA LYS A 640 -26.68 2.05 -12.96
C LYS A 640 -25.32 2.52 -12.49
N VAL A 641 -24.69 3.41 -13.26
CA VAL A 641 -23.51 4.17 -12.83
C VAL A 641 -24.00 5.30 -11.91
N LYS A 642 -23.45 5.39 -10.70
CA LYS A 642 -23.83 6.41 -9.72
C LYS A 642 -22.64 7.23 -9.30
#